data_AF-A0A938UZ10-F1
#
_entry.id   AF-A0A938UZ10-F1
#
_cell.length_a   1.000
_cell.length_b   1.000
_cell.length_c   1.000
_cell.angle_alpha   90.00
_cell.angle_beta   90.00
_cell.angle_gamma   90.00
#
_symmetry.space_group_name_H-M   'P 1'
#
loop_
_entity.id
_entity.type
_entity.pdbx_description
1 polymer ?
#
loop_
_entity_poly.entity_id
_entity_poly.type
_entity_poly.pdbx_seq_one_letter_code
_entity_poly.pdbx_strand_id
1 'polypeptide(L)'
;MADKKTMSRGARFVNTLILLVALLVGIGLVNLISTYVFGRADLTENQVNSLSPQSVEVLQSMVGQEAGGPLEIRLFISKTLPDSVKGDWGQDMLIRGVDQKLRDKIEEFRSQGQGRVEVVEVADDVEKKAEEAGVEPFVAEEGTVKEGRFEMTRYVVGATLHWHGEVEVLGKALDPNFFEFEITKRLIRLKDRVEHVRKIEHLVNAADAISEALKTCTDELTAFEVKPDEKQETSGIEGLLAPIENMEEEAAALAKNRETILEKCDKVRDAFATSGEPLAGQHHRFDAIVRGTGPKEQVGGLQGFVTVLDEFAKVLAADPPDVQRVMELKKLLLALKEDADAFTDMLKKAPGQRKIGFVCGHGEFCPFPSDKPVIDPKIAGMMGQQNPIHQRFLDVALQLQQQVNQILAGISNGLFTDKDFDVEKVDASQTIGDDISALVIWGPREKYSPRELYEIDQFLMRGGTILVLADNFDVSLSSFSEEAIKAMGPFNPNPNITNDFNALAAVDNNLDELLSPYGIELNRDLVVDPVNNARITLPHSVRKGRMVIRGTKDFDYPLLTFAREFDRSNIVVRSLPGLTMPFSSSMKFAAPEGSELTASELIKSGPEAAGILEPATLPISEGGEKLKLLPPELMEQAQSLASNGPHTLALMVTGKFPSAFKGKDEPPEVKKEEPEQEGMPPKKEEKKPERRNEGEGRLLVLGSALGIPPLTLESVFKDVNVQQITQGEVLVPQVRLENWKIKLNQLRAAYGETIPAMFNMLDWAVQRAALAEIRAKNYAFRPIEKTEEDTQRLISYATIGGLPLLFILFGVAWWQLRVMQRRSLARRFKSARGQTPKTEAR
;
A
#
# COMPACT_ATOMS: atom_id res chain seq x y z
N MET A 1 -2.93 -12.11 86.65
CA MET A 1 -4.07 -12.11 85.70
C MET A 1 -3.54 -11.76 84.32
N ALA A 2 -3.54 -12.71 83.38
CA ALA A 2 -3.61 -12.51 81.93
C ALA A 2 -3.50 -13.90 81.28
N ASP A 3 -4.65 -14.49 81.01
CA ASP A 3 -4.86 -15.85 80.55
C ASP A 3 -4.50 -15.96 79.05
N LYS A 4 -3.29 -16.43 78.71
CA LYS A 4 -2.92 -16.74 77.32
C LYS A 4 -3.52 -18.09 76.93
N LYS A 5 -4.78 -18.07 76.47
CA LYS A 5 -5.43 -19.24 75.84
C LYS A 5 -4.61 -19.72 74.64
N THR A 6 -3.90 -20.82 74.83
CA THR A 6 -3.24 -21.57 73.75
C THR A 6 -4.32 -22.28 72.95
N MET A 7 -4.65 -21.77 71.75
CA MET A 7 -5.61 -22.42 70.84
C MET A 7 -5.18 -23.87 70.56
N SER A 8 -6.09 -24.80 70.87
CA SER A 8 -5.93 -26.23 70.64
C SER A 8 -5.71 -26.54 69.16
N ARG A 9 -5.10 -27.70 68.84
CA ARG A 9 -4.89 -28.14 67.44
C ARG A 9 -6.20 -28.14 66.62
N GLY A 10 -7.34 -28.39 67.26
CA GLY A 10 -8.67 -28.32 66.62
C GLY A 10 -9.06 -26.89 66.22
N ALA A 11 -8.77 -25.89 67.05
CA ALA A 11 -9.10 -24.49 66.76
C ALA A 11 -8.28 -23.93 65.58
N ARG A 12 -7.03 -24.39 65.39
CA ARG A 12 -6.23 -24.03 64.21
C ARG A 12 -6.76 -24.66 62.93
N PHE A 13 -7.17 -25.93 62.99
CA PHE A 13 -7.78 -26.62 61.85
C PHE A 13 -9.10 -25.96 61.42
N VAL A 14 -9.94 -25.60 62.39
CA VAL A 14 -11.20 -24.87 62.14
C VAL A 14 -10.94 -23.49 61.53
N ASN A 15 -9.96 -22.72 62.02
CA ASN A 15 -9.62 -21.42 61.40
C ASN A 15 -9.07 -21.58 59.97
N THR A 16 -8.23 -22.59 59.71
CA THR A 16 -7.75 -22.85 58.35
C THR A 16 -8.89 -23.25 57.41
N LEU A 17 -9.84 -24.06 57.89
CA LEU A 17 -11.01 -24.46 57.10
C LEU A 17 -11.93 -23.26 56.81
N ILE A 18 -12.16 -22.39 57.79
CA ILE A 18 -12.96 -21.16 57.61
C ILE A 18 -12.29 -20.24 56.57
N LEU A 19 -10.97 -20.05 56.65
CA LEU A 19 -10.23 -19.26 55.66
C LEU A 19 -10.30 -19.85 54.26
N LEU A 20 -10.24 -21.19 54.13
CA LEU A 20 -10.31 -21.87 52.84
C LEU A 20 -11.72 -21.78 52.24
N VAL A 21 -12.76 -21.95 53.06
CA VAL A 21 -14.16 -21.75 52.64
C VAL A 21 -14.40 -20.29 52.26
N ALA A 22 -13.93 -19.33 53.05
CA ALA A 22 -14.05 -17.90 52.73
C ALA A 22 -13.33 -17.54 51.43
N LEU A 23 -12.15 -18.13 51.18
CA LEU A 23 -11.42 -17.98 49.91
C LEU A 23 -12.24 -18.54 48.74
N LEU A 24 -12.79 -19.76 48.86
CA LEU A 24 -13.60 -20.38 47.81
C LEU A 24 -14.89 -19.60 47.53
N VAL A 25 -15.56 -19.11 48.58
CA VAL A 25 -16.72 -18.21 48.45
C VAL A 25 -16.31 -16.89 47.81
N GLY A 26 -15.16 -16.33 48.18
CA GLY A 26 -14.60 -15.14 47.56
C GLY A 26 -14.31 -15.34 46.07
N ILE A 27 -13.69 -16.46 45.69
CA ILE A 27 -13.46 -16.83 44.29
C ILE A 27 -14.79 -17.01 43.56
N GLY A 28 -15.77 -17.66 44.17
CA GLY A 28 -17.11 -17.83 43.62
C GLY A 28 -17.83 -16.50 43.39
N LEU A 29 -17.72 -15.56 44.33
CA LEU A 29 -18.25 -14.20 44.22
C LEU A 29 -17.54 -13.39 43.14
N VAL A 30 -16.21 -13.47 43.05
CA VAL A 30 -15.43 -12.84 41.98
C VAL A 30 -15.84 -13.40 40.63
N ASN A 31 -16.02 -14.72 40.51
CA ASN A 31 -16.48 -15.35 39.28
C ASN A 31 -17.90 -14.89 38.92
N LEU A 32 -18.82 -14.82 39.89
CA LEU A 32 -20.18 -14.32 39.68
C LEU A 32 -20.18 -12.83 39.26
N ILE A 33 -19.43 -11.97 39.95
CA ILE A 33 -19.30 -10.55 39.60
C ILE A 33 -18.66 -10.41 38.22
N SER A 34 -17.68 -11.24 37.88
CA SER A 34 -17.02 -11.27 36.57
C SER A 34 -17.97 -11.65 35.43
N THR A 35 -19.13 -12.26 35.71
CA THR A 35 -20.16 -12.48 34.67
C THR A 35 -21.01 -11.23 34.38
N TYR A 36 -21.04 -10.26 35.31
CA TYR A 36 -21.81 -9.02 35.16
C TYR A 36 -20.93 -7.80 34.85
N VAL A 37 -19.68 -7.79 35.32
CA VAL A 37 -18.71 -6.72 35.13
C VAL A 37 -17.48 -7.33 34.47
N PHE A 38 -17.45 -7.25 33.14
CA PHE A 38 -16.32 -7.73 32.35
C PHE A 38 -15.25 -6.64 32.23
N GLY A 39 -14.04 -6.93 32.70
CA GLY A 39 -12.87 -6.07 32.54
C GLY A 39 -11.72 -6.86 31.93
N ARG A 40 -11.13 -6.35 30.84
CA ARG A 40 -9.89 -6.88 30.26
C ARG A 40 -8.75 -5.92 30.57
N ALA A 41 -7.60 -6.48 30.93
CA ALA A 41 -6.36 -5.75 31.09
C ALA A 41 -5.35 -6.30 30.08
N ASP A 42 -4.84 -5.44 29.21
CA ASP A 42 -3.77 -5.79 28.28
C ASP A 42 -2.42 -5.42 28.87
N LEU A 43 -1.57 -6.43 29.06
CA LEU A 43 -0.24 -6.31 29.65
C LEU A 43 0.87 -6.27 28.58
N THR A 44 0.51 -6.23 27.30
CA THR A 44 1.48 -6.11 26.21
C THR A 44 2.02 -4.68 26.13
N GLU A 45 3.31 -4.54 25.81
CA GLU A 45 4.01 -3.26 25.72
C GLU A 45 3.30 -2.26 24.78
N ASN A 46 2.78 -2.75 23.65
CA ASN A 46 2.07 -1.96 22.65
C ASN A 46 0.53 -2.10 22.72
N GLN A 47 -0.02 -2.73 23.77
CA GLN A 47 -1.46 -2.95 23.94
C GLN A 47 -2.16 -3.62 22.73
N VAL A 48 -1.49 -4.59 22.08
CA VAL A 48 -1.94 -5.25 20.82
C VAL A 48 -3.28 -5.99 20.94
N ASN A 49 -3.72 -6.28 22.16
CA ASN A 49 -4.99 -6.97 22.46
C ASN A 49 -6.06 -6.04 23.03
N SER A 50 -5.86 -4.71 22.95
CA SER A 50 -6.88 -3.69 23.19
C SER A 50 -7.13 -2.91 21.90
N LEU A 51 -8.26 -2.22 21.72
CA LEU A 51 -8.45 -1.27 20.61
C LEU A 51 -7.65 0.01 20.89
N SER A 52 -7.10 0.61 19.83
CA SER A 52 -6.48 1.93 19.92
C SER A 52 -7.54 3.01 20.23
N PRO A 53 -7.14 4.12 20.87
CA PRO A 53 -8.03 5.24 21.10
C PRO A 53 -8.73 5.74 19.83
N GLN A 54 -8.02 5.69 18.70
CA GLN A 54 -8.52 6.13 17.40
C GLN A 54 -9.58 5.18 16.84
N SER A 55 -9.37 3.86 16.93
CA SER A 55 -10.39 2.87 16.57
C SER A 55 -11.67 3.08 17.39
N VAL A 56 -11.52 3.38 18.68
CA VAL A 56 -12.66 3.67 19.57
C VAL A 56 -13.35 4.98 19.20
N GLU A 57 -12.60 6.05 18.92
CA GLU A 57 -13.14 7.35 18.52
C GLU A 57 -13.92 7.26 17.21
N VAL A 58 -13.37 6.59 16.19
CA VAL A 58 -14.05 6.34 14.91
C VAL A 58 -15.35 5.61 15.16
N LEU A 59 -15.32 4.50 15.89
CA LEU A 59 -16.50 3.71 16.21
C LEU A 59 -17.56 4.55 16.95
N GLN A 60 -17.17 5.26 18.01
CA GLN A 60 -18.06 6.10 18.80
C GLN A 60 -18.67 7.25 17.98
N SER A 61 -17.91 7.82 17.04
CA SER A 61 -18.43 8.85 16.14
C SER A 61 -19.51 8.34 15.18
N MET A 62 -19.58 7.03 14.94
CA MET A 62 -20.57 6.39 14.07
C MET A 62 -21.77 5.82 14.84
N VAL A 63 -21.54 5.26 16.03
CA VAL A 63 -22.60 4.61 16.83
C VAL A 63 -23.05 5.42 18.04
N GLY A 64 -22.45 6.59 18.26
CA GLY A 64 -22.81 7.53 19.33
C GLY A 64 -24.29 7.94 19.28
N GLN A 65 -24.82 8.41 20.41
CA GLN A 65 -26.26 8.71 20.56
C GLN A 65 -26.78 9.70 19.50
N GLU A 66 -25.92 10.58 18.98
CA GLU A 66 -26.25 11.59 17.96
C GLU A 66 -26.15 11.07 16.51
N ALA A 67 -25.52 9.92 16.27
CA ALA A 67 -25.08 9.48 14.92
C ALA A 67 -26.07 8.59 14.14
N GLY A 68 -27.32 8.43 14.60
CA GLY A 68 -28.46 8.07 13.74
C GLY A 68 -28.70 6.61 13.33
N GLY A 69 -27.78 5.64 13.52
CA GLY A 69 -28.05 4.24 13.11
C GLY A 69 -27.10 3.17 13.70
N PRO A 70 -27.53 1.90 13.81
CA PRO A 70 -26.66 0.80 14.24
C PRO A 70 -25.63 0.42 13.16
N LEU A 71 -24.47 -0.08 13.58
CA LEU A 71 -23.45 -0.68 12.70
C LEU A 71 -23.68 -2.19 12.66
N GLU A 72 -23.93 -2.77 11.49
CA GLU A 72 -24.04 -4.23 11.33
C GLU A 72 -22.76 -4.78 10.71
N ILE A 73 -22.16 -5.79 11.34
CA ILE A 73 -20.98 -6.50 10.85
C ILE A 73 -21.38 -7.94 10.53
N ARG A 74 -21.33 -8.33 9.26
CA ARG A 74 -21.55 -9.73 8.85
C ARG A 74 -20.24 -10.45 8.66
N LEU A 75 -20.01 -11.55 9.38
CA LEU A 75 -18.83 -12.39 9.28
C LEU A 75 -19.06 -13.54 8.30
N PHE A 76 -18.07 -13.78 7.44
CA PHE A 76 -18.03 -14.90 6.50
C PHE A 76 -16.76 -15.70 6.79
N ILE A 77 -16.92 -16.87 7.40
CA ILE A 77 -15.81 -17.75 7.80
C ILE A 77 -16.17 -19.18 7.43
N SER A 78 -15.38 -19.82 6.56
CA SER A 78 -15.56 -21.24 6.23
C SER A 78 -15.38 -22.11 7.47
N LYS A 79 -16.14 -23.21 7.57
CA LYS A 79 -16.16 -24.11 8.74
C LYS A 79 -14.79 -24.69 9.11
N THR A 80 -13.96 -24.89 8.10
CA THR A 80 -12.58 -25.38 8.25
C THR A 80 -11.68 -24.50 7.42
N LEU A 81 -10.56 -24.07 7.98
CA LEU A 81 -9.51 -23.35 7.27
C LEU A 81 -8.28 -24.25 7.11
N PRO A 82 -7.51 -24.09 6.03
CA PRO A 82 -6.24 -24.79 5.86
C PRO A 82 -5.21 -24.29 6.89
N ASP A 83 -4.18 -25.10 7.17
CA ASP A 83 -3.11 -24.69 8.09
C ASP A 83 -2.25 -23.53 7.52
N SER A 84 -2.07 -23.52 6.20
CA SER A 84 -1.30 -22.49 5.48
C SER A 84 -1.86 -22.18 4.10
N VAL A 85 -1.54 -21.00 3.60
CA VAL A 85 -1.82 -20.53 2.23
C VAL A 85 -0.59 -19.86 1.64
N LYS A 86 -0.53 -19.69 0.32
CA LYS A 86 0.50 -18.85 -0.32
C LYS A 86 0.15 -17.38 -0.09
N GLY A 87 1.07 -16.63 0.50
CA GLY A 87 0.98 -15.16 0.55
C GLY A 87 1.28 -14.52 -0.80
N ASP A 88 1.09 -13.20 -0.89
CA ASP A 88 1.24 -12.38 -2.11
C ASP A 88 2.59 -12.61 -2.86
N TRP A 89 3.64 -13.02 -2.15
CA TRP A 89 4.99 -13.25 -2.68
C TRP A 89 5.38 -14.74 -2.76
N GLY A 90 4.39 -15.64 -2.77
CA GLY A 90 4.58 -17.09 -2.93
C GLY A 90 5.17 -17.81 -1.71
N GLN A 91 5.29 -17.13 -0.56
CA GLN A 91 5.73 -17.72 0.70
C GLN A 91 4.57 -18.42 1.40
N ASP A 92 4.84 -19.48 2.16
CA ASP A 92 3.81 -20.12 2.99
C ASP A 92 3.47 -19.23 4.19
N MET A 93 2.20 -18.84 4.28
CA MET A 93 1.64 -18.08 5.39
C MET A 93 0.79 -19.01 6.25
N LEU A 94 1.17 -19.17 7.51
CA LEU A 94 0.39 -19.95 8.49
C LEU A 94 -0.86 -19.17 8.87
N ILE A 95 -2.04 -19.76 8.63
CA ILE A 95 -3.33 -19.12 8.93
C ILE A 95 -4.15 -19.89 9.99
N ARG A 96 -3.51 -20.82 10.69
CA ARG A 96 -4.15 -21.55 11.78
C ARG A 96 -4.65 -20.61 12.88
N GLY A 97 -5.94 -20.67 13.19
CA GLY A 97 -6.58 -19.88 14.24
C GLY A 97 -6.86 -18.42 13.87
N VAL A 98 -6.71 -18.05 12.58
CA VAL A 98 -7.06 -16.73 12.05
C VAL A 98 -8.55 -16.44 12.21
N ASP A 99 -9.40 -17.45 12.03
CA ASP A 99 -10.85 -17.41 12.29
C ASP A 99 -11.17 -16.94 13.70
N GLN A 100 -10.55 -17.56 14.71
CA GLN A 100 -10.78 -17.20 16.11
C GLN A 100 -10.31 -15.78 16.41
N LYS A 101 -9.14 -15.40 15.89
CA LYS A 101 -8.60 -14.05 16.08
C LYS A 101 -9.48 -12.98 15.45
N LEU A 102 -10.12 -13.26 14.31
CA LEU A 102 -11.03 -12.33 13.66
C LEU A 102 -12.29 -12.14 14.50
N ARG A 103 -12.88 -13.25 14.99
CA ARG A 103 -14.04 -13.22 15.90
C ARG A 103 -13.72 -12.43 17.16
N ASP A 104 -12.57 -12.70 17.78
CA ASP A 104 -12.13 -12.02 19.00
C ASP A 104 -11.99 -10.50 18.77
N LYS A 105 -11.44 -10.09 17.62
CA LYS A 105 -11.30 -8.67 17.27
C LYS A 105 -12.64 -8.01 16.99
N ILE A 106 -13.56 -8.66 16.26
CA ILE A 106 -14.90 -8.13 16.00
C ILE A 106 -15.72 -8.01 17.29
N GLU A 107 -15.62 -8.98 18.19
CA GLU A 107 -16.26 -8.91 19.51
C GLU A 107 -15.69 -7.75 20.35
N GLU A 108 -14.41 -7.42 20.16
CA GLU A 108 -13.79 -6.25 20.77
C GLU A 108 -14.43 -4.93 20.28
N PHE A 109 -14.59 -4.77 18.96
CA PHE A 109 -15.35 -3.63 18.38
C PHE A 109 -16.79 -3.61 18.89
N ARG A 110 -17.46 -4.77 18.95
CA ARG A 110 -18.82 -4.88 19.49
C ARG A 110 -18.91 -4.37 20.93
N SER A 111 -17.96 -4.76 21.77
CA SER A 111 -17.91 -4.38 23.20
C SER A 111 -17.76 -2.87 23.40
N GLN A 112 -17.02 -2.18 22.53
CA GLN A 112 -16.84 -0.73 22.56
C GLN A 112 -18.00 0.04 21.89
N GLY A 113 -18.85 -0.65 21.13
CA GLY A 113 -19.97 -0.11 20.37
C GLY A 113 -21.24 0.21 21.17
N GLN A 114 -21.19 0.19 22.51
CA GLN A 114 -22.29 0.54 23.41
C GLN A 114 -23.64 -0.14 23.08
N GLY A 115 -23.60 -1.38 22.59
CA GLY A 115 -24.80 -2.16 22.22
C GLY A 115 -25.44 -1.78 20.87
N ARG A 116 -24.82 -0.89 20.08
CA ARG A 116 -25.28 -0.47 18.75
C ARG A 116 -24.46 -1.06 17.60
N VAL A 117 -23.59 -2.01 17.92
CA VAL A 117 -22.88 -2.84 16.96
C VAL A 117 -23.51 -4.22 16.98
N GLU A 118 -24.11 -4.60 15.87
CA GLU A 118 -24.68 -5.92 15.64
C GLU A 118 -23.68 -6.78 14.88
N VAL A 119 -23.46 -8.00 15.34
CA VAL A 119 -22.55 -8.95 14.67
C VAL A 119 -23.37 -10.16 14.27
N VAL A 120 -23.40 -10.45 12.97
CA VAL A 120 -24.11 -11.57 12.37
C VAL A 120 -23.07 -12.49 11.72
N GLU A 121 -23.14 -13.78 11.97
CA GLU A 121 -22.26 -14.74 11.30
C GLU A 121 -23.05 -15.58 10.31
N VAL A 122 -22.57 -15.65 9.07
CA VAL A 122 -23.19 -16.41 8.00
C VAL A 122 -22.71 -17.87 8.10
N ALA A 123 -23.63 -18.79 8.40
CA ALA A 123 -23.31 -20.20 8.62
C ALA A 123 -23.57 -21.13 7.41
N ASP A 124 -24.56 -20.77 6.57
CA ASP A 124 -25.02 -21.59 5.44
C ASP A 124 -24.60 -20.98 4.11
N ASP A 125 -24.09 -21.80 3.20
CA ASP A 125 -23.57 -21.43 1.88
C ASP A 125 -22.59 -20.24 1.93
N VAL A 126 -21.67 -20.28 2.90
CA VAL A 126 -20.77 -19.17 3.25
C VAL A 126 -19.97 -18.73 2.02
N GLU A 127 -19.42 -19.66 1.25
CA GLU A 127 -18.62 -19.38 0.08
C GLU A 127 -19.41 -18.59 -0.98
N LYS A 128 -20.65 -19.01 -1.23
CA LYS A 128 -21.54 -18.36 -2.21
C LYS A 128 -22.01 -16.99 -1.73
N LYS A 129 -22.48 -16.91 -0.48
CA LYS A 129 -22.97 -15.64 0.10
C LYS A 129 -21.85 -14.62 0.29
N ALA A 130 -20.63 -15.07 0.55
CA ALA A 130 -19.45 -14.23 0.59
C ALA A 130 -19.17 -13.61 -0.78
N GLU A 131 -19.17 -14.43 -1.84
CA GLU A 131 -18.96 -13.97 -3.22
C GLU A 131 -20.07 -12.98 -3.65
N GLU A 132 -21.34 -13.27 -3.32
CA GLU A 132 -22.48 -12.35 -3.53
C GLU A 132 -22.33 -11.02 -2.73
N ALA A 133 -21.68 -11.07 -1.57
CA ALA A 133 -21.40 -9.90 -0.73
C ALA A 133 -20.06 -9.20 -1.08
N GLY A 134 -19.35 -9.65 -2.12
CA GLY A 134 -18.05 -9.10 -2.55
C GLY A 134 -16.86 -9.55 -1.70
N VAL A 135 -17.05 -10.47 -0.74
CA VAL A 135 -15.96 -11.05 0.06
C VAL A 135 -15.31 -12.17 -0.77
N GLU A 136 -14.13 -11.88 -1.33
CA GLU A 136 -13.42 -12.81 -2.21
C GLU A 136 -12.98 -14.10 -1.50
N PRO A 137 -13.35 -15.28 -2.02
CA PRO A 137 -12.79 -16.54 -1.56
C PRO A 137 -11.34 -16.71 -2.01
N PHE A 138 -10.58 -17.49 -1.26
CA PHE A 138 -9.21 -17.90 -1.58
C PHE A 138 -9.10 -19.42 -1.67
N VAL A 139 -8.01 -19.90 -2.27
CA VAL A 139 -7.77 -21.32 -2.51
C VAL A 139 -6.50 -21.76 -1.80
N ALA A 140 -6.53 -22.94 -1.19
CA ALA A 140 -5.32 -23.60 -0.66
C ALA A 140 -4.73 -24.56 -1.70
N GLU A 141 -3.46 -24.95 -1.56
CA GLU A 141 -2.84 -25.96 -2.43
C GLU A 141 -3.50 -27.36 -2.31
N GLU A 142 -4.36 -27.55 -1.31
CA GLU A 142 -5.13 -28.78 -1.10
C GLU A 142 -6.42 -28.78 -1.93
N GLY A 143 -6.55 -29.75 -2.85
CA GLY A 143 -7.77 -29.98 -3.64
C GLY A 143 -8.46 -31.29 -3.29
N THR A 144 -9.76 -31.35 -3.57
CA THR A 144 -10.57 -32.58 -3.42
C THR A 144 -10.89 -33.15 -4.78
N VAL A 145 -10.92 -34.49 -4.90
CA VAL A 145 -11.38 -35.14 -6.13
C VAL A 145 -12.87 -35.39 -6.01
N LYS A 146 -13.68 -34.63 -6.76
CA LYS A 146 -15.12 -34.86 -6.91
C LYS A 146 -15.40 -35.39 -8.31
N GLU A 147 -16.12 -36.50 -8.39
CA GLU A 147 -16.54 -37.12 -9.67
C GLU A 147 -15.39 -37.33 -10.68
N GLY A 148 -14.17 -37.62 -10.19
CA GLY A 148 -13.00 -37.83 -11.03
C GLY A 148 -12.32 -36.55 -11.54
N ARG A 149 -12.78 -35.36 -11.12
CA ARG A 149 -12.12 -34.07 -11.38
C ARG A 149 -11.48 -33.56 -10.10
N PHE A 150 -10.26 -33.03 -10.23
CA PHE A 150 -9.60 -32.33 -9.14
C PHE A 150 -10.20 -30.93 -9.05
N GLU A 151 -10.91 -30.65 -7.95
CA GLU A 151 -11.46 -29.33 -7.64
C GLU A 151 -10.66 -28.71 -6.49
N MET A 152 -10.15 -27.51 -6.74
CA MET A 152 -9.53 -26.69 -5.71
C MET A 152 -10.58 -26.29 -4.68
N THR A 153 -10.31 -26.54 -3.40
CA THR A 153 -11.24 -26.15 -2.32
C THR A 153 -11.15 -24.63 -2.10
N ARG A 154 -12.29 -23.94 -2.18
CA ARG A 154 -12.42 -22.50 -1.91
C ARG A 154 -12.75 -22.29 -0.43
N TYR A 155 -12.10 -21.31 0.18
CA TYR A 155 -12.25 -20.91 1.57
C TYR A 155 -12.58 -19.42 1.65
N VAL A 156 -13.27 -19.01 2.71
CA VAL A 156 -13.59 -17.60 2.98
C VAL A 156 -13.23 -17.25 4.41
N VAL A 157 -12.57 -16.10 4.57
CA VAL A 157 -12.38 -15.41 5.85
C VAL A 157 -12.48 -13.92 5.59
N GLY A 158 -13.53 -13.29 6.09
CA GLY A 158 -13.77 -11.86 5.88
C GLY A 158 -15.03 -11.36 6.57
N ALA A 159 -15.34 -10.10 6.34
CA ALA A 159 -16.54 -9.47 6.88
C ALA A 159 -17.09 -8.38 5.95
N THR A 160 -18.36 -8.01 6.13
CA THR A 160 -18.93 -6.79 5.54
C THR A 160 -19.46 -5.89 6.64
N LEU A 161 -19.17 -4.60 6.54
CA LEU A 161 -19.58 -3.56 7.49
C LEU A 161 -20.67 -2.70 6.85
N HIS A 162 -21.83 -2.62 7.47
CA HIS A 162 -23.02 -1.96 6.96
C HIS A 162 -23.39 -0.78 7.87
N TRP A 163 -23.51 0.42 7.29
CA TRP A 163 -23.93 1.62 8.03
C TRP A 163 -24.67 2.59 7.10
N HIS A 164 -25.90 2.97 7.47
CA HIS A 164 -26.74 3.87 6.67
C HIS A 164 -26.93 3.46 5.19
N GLY A 165 -27.03 2.16 4.92
CA GLY A 165 -27.24 1.62 3.56
C GLY A 165 -25.97 1.48 2.74
N GLU A 166 -24.85 2.04 3.20
CA GLU A 166 -23.53 1.84 2.60
C GLU A 166 -22.86 0.59 3.17
N VAL A 167 -22.05 -0.05 2.32
CA VAL A 167 -21.31 -1.27 2.66
C VAL A 167 -19.83 -1.10 2.35
N GLU A 168 -19.01 -1.53 3.30
CA GLU A 168 -17.57 -1.73 3.12
C GLU A 168 -17.23 -3.20 3.33
N VAL A 169 -16.32 -3.72 2.51
CA VAL A 169 -15.96 -5.14 2.50
C VAL A 169 -14.55 -5.31 3.07
N LEU A 170 -14.43 -6.19 4.06
CA LEU A 170 -13.17 -6.73 4.55
C LEU A 170 -12.92 -8.09 3.88
N GLY A 171 -12.26 -8.05 2.73
CA GLY A 171 -11.87 -9.25 1.98
C GLY A 171 -10.60 -9.90 2.53
N LYS A 172 -10.50 -11.23 2.44
CA LYS A 172 -9.30 -12.05 2.76
C LYS A 172 -8.59 -11.62 4.07
N ALA A 173 -9.33 -11.66 5.18
CA ALA A 173 -8.80 -11.34 6.51
C ALA A 173 -7.89 -12.48 7.03
N LEU A 174 -6.67 -12.54 6.48
CA LEU A 174 -5.71 -13.62 6.73
C LEU A 174 -4.55 -13.26 7.67
N ASP A 175 -4.30 -11.97 7.88
CA ASP A 175 -3.26 -11.49 8.79
C ASP A 175 -3.87 -10.85 10.06
N PRO A 176 -3.86 -11.57 11.19
CA PRO A 176 -4.42 -11.06 12.43
C PRO A 176 -3.72 -9.83 12.99
N ASN A 177 -2.46 -9.59 12.60
CA ASN A 177 -1.72 -8.40 13.01
C ASN A 177 -2.29 -7.13 12.37
N PHE A 178 -3.14 -7.23 11.34
CA PHE A 178 -3.71 -6.05 10.69
C PHE A 178 -5.23 -5.94 10.83
N PHE A 179 -5.90 -6.85 11.56
CA PHE A 179 -7.37 -6.80 11.69
C PHE A 179 -7.89 -5.47 12.22
N GLU A 180 -7.29 -4.92 13.28
CA GLU A 180 -7.72 -3.63 13.81
C GLU A 180 -7.55 -2.52 12.77
N PHE A 181 -6.41 -2.50 12.08
CA PHE A 181 -6.10 -1.52 11.04
C PHE A 181 -7.12 -1.59 9.90
N GLU A 182 -7.32 -2.79 9.37
CA GLU A 182 -8.24 -3.05 8.27
C GLU A 182 -9.67 -2.67 8.67
N ILE A 183 -10.18 -3.16 9.80
CA ILE A 183 -11.54 -2.85 10.25
C ILE A 183 -11.73 -1.32 10.42
N THR A 184 -10.82 -0.65 11.13
CA THR A 184 -10.92 0.81 11.34
C THR A 184 -10.82 1.58 10.03
N LYS A 185 -9.98 1.15 9.08
CA LYS A 185 -9.87 1.76 7.74
C LYS A 185 -11.20 1.71 7.00
N ARG A 186 -11.87 0.55 7.02
CA ARG A 186 -13.19 0.38 6.38
C ARG A 186 -14.26 1.21 7.11
N LEU A 187 -14.22 1.30 8.45
CA LEU A 187 -15.13 2.17 9.20
C LEU A 187 -14.97 3.66 8.85
N ILE A 188 -13.73 4.16 8.76
CA ILE A 188 -13.47 5.56 8.34
C ILE A 188 -14.01 5.80 6.93
N ARG A 189 -13.73 4.89 5.98
CA ARG A 189 -14.26 5.00 4.61
C ARG A 189 -15.78 4.99 4.56
N LEU A 190 -16.39 4.07 5.29
CA LEU A 190 -17.84 3.96 5.39
C LEU A 190 -18.45 5.26 5.92
N LYS A 191 -17.84 5.84 6.96
CA LYS A 191 -18.23 7.13 7.51
C LYS A 191 -18.07 8.27 6.51
N ASP A 192 -16.89 8.43 5.92
CA ASP A 192 -16.58 9.49 4.94
C ASP A 192 -17.51 9.42 3.74
N ARG A 193 -17.80 8.20 3.26
CA ARG A 193 -18.74 7.95 2.16
C ARG A 193 -20.13 8.42 2.51
N VAL A 194 -20.69 7.99 3.64
CA VAL A 194 -22.03 8.39 4.09
C VAL A 194 -22.11 9.91 4.31
N GLU A 195 -21.11 10.53 4.94
CA GLU A 195 -21.09 11.97 5.18
C GLU A 195 -21.04 12.80 3.89
N HIS A 196 -20.28 12.34 2.90
CA HIS A 196 -20.20 13.03 1.63
C HIS A 196 -21.40 12.78 0.73
N VAL A 197 -21.90 11.54 0.64
CA VAL A 197 -23.16 11.26 -0.08
C VAL A 197 -24.27 12.16 0.47
N ARG A 198 -24.32 12.40 1.79
CA ARG A 198 -25.22 13.39 2.39
C ARG A 198 -24.96 14.84 1.95
N LYS A 199 -23.70 15.27 1.78
CA LYS A 199 -23.35 16.63 1.32
C LYS A 199 -23.72 16.85 -0.15
N ILE A 200 -23.57 15.84 -0.99
CA ILE A 200 -23.87 15.88 -2.42
C ILE A 200 -25.16 15.13 -2.78
N GLU A 201 -26.06 14.95 -1.81
CA GLU A 201 -27.27 14.13 -1.95
C GLU A 201 -28.10 14.55 -3.17
N HIS A 202 -28.21 15.85 -3.42
CA HIS A 202 -28.86 16.42 -4.60
C HIS A 202 -28.20 16.02 -5.92
N LEU A 203 -26.86 15.94 -5.98
CA LEU A 203 -26.12 15.48 -7.17
C LEU A 203 -26.24 13.97 -7.37
N VAL A 204 -26.17 13.20 -6.28
CA VAL A 204 -26.32 11.74 -6.32
C VAL A 204 -27.73 11.36 -6.78
N ASN A 205 -28.77 12.01 -6.23
CA ASN A 205 -30.15 11.79 -6.63
C ASN A 205 -30.39 12.16 -8.11
N ALA A 206 -29.76 13.23 -8.60
CA ALA A 206 -29.84 13.59 -10.01
C ALA A 206 -29.14 12.58 -10.92
N ALA A 207 -27.96 12.10 -10.55
CA ALA A 207 -27.24 11.06 -11.29
C ALA A 207 -28.00 9.72 -11.30
N ASP A 208 -28.60 9.33 -10.17
CA ASP A 208 -29.44 8.14 -10.05
C ASP A 208 -30.67 8.23 -10.95
N ALA A 209 -31.38 9.35 -10.95
CA ALA A 209 -32.53 9.57 -11.82
C ALA A 209 -32.17 9.46 -13.32
N ILE A 210 -30.99 9.97 -13.70
CA ILE A 210 -30.48 9.89 -15.07
C ILE A 210 -30.08 8.46 -15.43
N SER A 211 -29.32 7.77 -14.57
CA SER A 211 -28.93 6.36 -14.76
C SER A 211 -30.14 5.45 -14.85
N GLU A 212 -31.18 5.65 -14.02
CA GLU A 212 -32.42 4.87 -14.06
C GLU A 212 -33.21 5.11 -15.37
N ALA A 213 -33.26 6.36 -15.85
CA ALA A 213 -33.87 6.66 -17.14
C ALA A 213 -33.10 6.03 -18.31
N LEU A 214 -31.76 6.08 -18.29
CA LEU A 214 -30.90 5.44 -19.29
C LEU A 214 -31.05 3.92 -19.27
N LYS A 215 -31.13 3.32 -18.07
CA LYS A 215 -31.42 1.89 -17.92
C LYS A 215 -32.75 1.53 -18.55
N THR A 216 -33.81 2.30 -18.28
CA THR A 216 -35.13 2.07 -18.88
C THR A 216 -35.11 2.15 -20.40
N CYS A 217 -34.37 3.11 -20.98
CA CYS A 217 -34.19 3.24 -22.43
C CYS A 217 -33.41 2.06 -23.02
N THR A 218 -32.26 1.71 -22.42
CA THR A 218 -31.37 0.65 -22.92
C THR A 218 -31.94 -0.75 -22.76
N ASP A 219 -32.68 -1.02 -21.69
CA ASP A 219 -33.39 -2.29 -21.49
C ASP A 219 -34.44 -2.48 -22.62
N GLU A 220 -35.06 -1.39 -23.11
CA GLU A 220 -35.97 -1.46 -24.26
C GLU A 220 -35.23 -1.65 -25.59
N LEU A 221 -34.08 -1.00 -25.78
CA LEU A 221 -33.25 -1.16 -26.98
C LEU A 221 -32.67 -2.57 -27.13
N THR A 222 -32.43 -3.26 -26.01
CA THR A 222 -31.88 -4.62 -25.98
C THR A 222 -32.96 -5.70 -25.96
N ALA A 223 -34.22 -5.36 -25.65
CA ALA A 223 -35.35 -6.30 -25.65
C ALA A 223 -35.60 -6.97 -27.02
N PHE A 224 -35.11 -6.37 -28.10
CA PHE A 224 -35.26 -6.84 -29.48
C PHE A 224 -34.01 -7.55 -30.03
N GLU A 225 -32.98 -7.78 -29.22
CA GLU A 225 -31.80 -8.54 -29.64
C GLU A 225 -32.16 -10.00 -29.92
N VAL A 226 -31.89 -10.44 -31.16
CA VAL A 226 -32.00 -11.85 -31.54
C VAL A 226 -30.83 -12.59 -30.91
N LYS A 227 -31.11 -13.34 -29.83
CA LYS A 227 -30.09 -14.17 -29.18
C LYS A 227 -29.58 -15.25 -30.17
N PRO A 228 -28.26 -15.39 -30.36
CA PRO A 228 -27.74 -16.51 -31.11
C PRO A 228 -28.09 -17.82 -30.39
N ASP A 229 -28.45 -18.86 -31.15
CA ASP A 229 -28.63 -20.21 -30.63
C ASP A 229 -27.38 -20.61 -29.81
N GLU A 230 -27.62 -21.25 -28.66
CA GLU A 230 -26.68 -21.51 -27.55
C GLU A 230 -25.45 -22.40 -27.88
N LYS A 231 -25.05 -22.55 -29.14
CA LYS A 231 -24.09 -23.59 -29.58
C LYS A 231 -22.87 -23.16 -30.39
N GLN A 232 -22.55 -21.88 -30.56
CA GLN A 232 -21.30 -21.50 -31.22
C GLN A 232 -20.52 -20.41 -30.48
N GLU A 233 -19.61 -20.85 -29.61
CA GLU A 233 -18.42 -20.08 -29.28
C GLU A 233 -17.48 -20.10 -30.51
N THR A 234 -17.34 -18.96 -31.19
CA THR A 234 -16.23 -18.75 -32.12
C THR A 234 -15.49 -17.49 -31.71
N SER A 235 -14.38 -17.67 -31.01
CA SER A 235 -13.39 -16.62 -30.73
C SER A 235 -12.50 -16.39 -31.95
N GLY A 236 -12.37 -15.13 -32.40
CA GLY A 236 -11.43 -14.73 -33.46
C GLY A 236 -12.03 -13.71 -34.44
N ILE A 237 -11.23 -13.30 -35.43
CA ILE A 237 -11.60 -12.35 -36.51
C ILE A 237 -12.82 -12.85 -37.32
N GLU A 238 -13.13 -14.15 -37.28
CA GLU A 238 -14.36 -14.73 -37.86
C GLU A 238 -15.64 -14.30 -37.13
N GLY A 239 -15.59 -13.90 -35.85
CA GLY A 239 -16.72 -13.32 -35.13
C GLY A 239 -17.09 -11.90 -35.60
N LEU A 240 -16.16 -11.20 -36.25
CA LEU A 240 -16.43 -9.91 -36.91
C LEU A 240 -17.15 -10.05 -38.26
N LEU A 241 -17.29 -11.29 -38.78
CA LEU A 241 -17.87 -11.59 -40.10
C LEU A 241 -19.14 -12.47 -40.01
N ALA A 242 -19.75 -12.61 -38.82
CA ALA A 242 -20.99 -13.34 -38.62
C ALA A 242 -22.19 -12.68 -39.38
N PRO A 243 -23.19 -13.47 -39.83
CA PRO A 243 -24.03 -13.12 -40.98
C PRO A 243 -24.97 -11.93 -40.72
N ILE A 244 -25.11 -11.12 -41.77
CA ILE A 244 -25.92 -9.90 -41.94
C ILE A 244 -27.43 -10.13 -41.70
N GLU A 245 -27.90 -11.38 -41.65
CA GLU A 245 -29.33 -11.73 -41.60
C GLU A 245 -30.04 -11.33 -40.28
N ASN A 246 -29.34 -11.22 -39.14
CA ASN A 246 -29.97 -10.86 -37.86
C ASN A 246 -30.07 -9.35 -37.61
N MET A 247 -29.26 -8.54 -38.28
CA MET A 247 -29.27 -7.07 -38.09
C MET A 247 -30.47 -6.42 -38.78
N GLU A 248 -30.91 -6.95 -39.93
CA GLU A 248 -32.10 -6.45 -40.63
C GLU A 248 -33.37 -6.74 -39.83
N GLU A 249 -33.51 -7.93 -39.25
CA GLU A 249 -34.65 -8.28 -38.39
C GLU A 249 -34.68 -7.43 -37.12
N GLU A 250 -33.53 -7.20 -36.49
CA GLU A 250 -33.42 -6.37 -35.30
C GLU A 250 -33.73 -4.90 -35.62
N ALA A 251 -33.17 -4.34 -36.69
CA ALA A 251 -33.46 -2.98 -37.14
C ALA A 251 -34.95 -2.81 -37.52
N ALA A 252 -35.55 -3.81 -38.16
CA ALA A 252 -36.98 -3.82 -38.47
C ALA A 252 -37.85 -3.92 -37.20
N ALA A 253 -37.44 -4.70 -36.20
CA ALA A 253 -38.12 -4.78 -34.91
C ALA A 253 -38.05 -3.46 -34.13
N LEU A 254 -36.89 -2.78 -34.14
CA LEU A 254 -36.73 -1.45 -33.56
C LEU A 254 -37.61 -0.41 -34.28
N ALA A 255 -37.63 -0.42 -35.62
CA ALA A 255 -38.48 0.49 -36.40
C ALA A 255 -39.98 0.26 -36.16
N LYS A 256 -40.40 -1.00 -36.00
CA LYS A 256 -41.78 -1.36 -35.70
C LYS A 256 -42.24 -0.91 -34.31
N ASN A 257 -41.34 -0.91 -33.33
CA ASN A 257 -41.62 -0.52 -31.94
C ASN A 257 -41.15 0.91 -31.62
N ARG A 258 -40.88 1.72 -32.66
CA ARG A 258 -40.29 3.07 -32.51
C ARG A 258 -41.03 3.96 -31.53
N GLU A 259 -42.37 3.94 -31.51
CA GLU A 259 -43.16 4.81 -30.64
C GLU A 259 -42.91 4.49 -29.16
N THR A 260 -42.87 3.20 -28.81
CA THR A 260 -42.59 2.74 -27.44
C THR A 260 -41.15 2.99 -27.03
N ILE A 261 -40.20 2.79 -27.95
CA ILE A 261 -38.77 3.05 -27.69
C ILE A 261 -38.53 4.54 -27.45
N LEU A 262 -39.07 5.39 -28.33
CA LEU A 262 -38.93 6.84 -28.19
C LEU A 262 -39.62 7.36 -26.93
N GLU A 263 -40.82 6.87 -26.59
CA GLU A 263 -41.51 7.24 -25.34
C GLU A 263 -40.67 6.89 -24.10
N LYS A 264 -40.06 5.71 -24.05
CA LYS A 264 -39.22 5.28 -22.92
C LYS A 264 -37.89 6.03 -22.87
N CYS A 265 -37.28 6.30 -24.02
CA CYS A 265 -36.01 7.00 -24.08
C CYS A 265 -36.13 8.52 -23.92
N ASP A 266 -37.27 9.12 -24.25
CA ASP A 266 -37.55 10.54 -23.96
C ASP A 266 -37.59 10.83 -22.46
N LYS A 267 -37.84 9.83 -21.61
CA LYS A 267 -37.71 9.99 -20.15
C LYS A 267 -36.31 10.38 -19.71
N VAL A 268 -35.28 10.09 -20.51
CA VAL A 268 -33.90 10.56 -20.26
C VAL A 268 -33.82 12.07 -20.43
N ARG A 269 -34.51 12.63 -21.42
CA ARG A 269 -34.61 14.08 -21.65
C ARG A 269 -35.34 14.76 -20.48
N ASP A 270 -36.43 14.16 -20.00
CA ASP A 270 -37.16 14.66 -18.83
C ASP A 270 -36.33 14.59 -17.55
N ALA A 271 -35.64 13.47 -17.30
CA ALA A 271 -34.76 13.31 -16.15
C ALA A 271 -33.63 14.35 -16.17
N PHE A 272 -33.06 14.62 -17.35
CA PHE A 272 -32.03 15.63 -17.53
C PHE A 272 -32.56 17.06 -17.31
N ALA A 273 -33.71 17.42 -17.89
CA ALA A 273 -34.30 18.75 -17.72
C ALA A 273 -34.73 19.02 -16.28
N THR A 274 -35.24 18.01 -15.58
CA THR A 274 -35.75 18.15 -14.21
C THR A 274 -34.65 18.09 -13.15
N SER A 275 -33.64 17.24 -13.35
CA SER A 275 -32.63 16.93 -12.32
C SER A 275 -31.22 17.38 -12.70
N GLY A 276 -30.88 17.41 -13.99
CA GLY A 276 -29.54 17.75 -14.49
C GLY A 276 -29.31 19.24 -14.71
N GLU A 277 -30.16 19.90 -15.50
CA GLU A 277 -30.01 21.33 -15.85
C GLU A 277 -29.92 22.27 -14.63
N PRO A 278 -30.72 22.10 -13.55
CA PRO A 278 -30.63 22.98 -12.38
C PRO A 278 -29.28 22.91 -11.64
N LEU A 279 -28.53 21.83 -11.85
CA LEU A 279 -27.27 21.54 -11.16
C LEU A 279 -26.03 21.83 -12.01
N ALA A 280 -26.22 22.21 -13.28
CA ALA A 280 -25.15 22.65 -14.17
C ALA A 280 -24.46 23.92 -13.62
N GLY A 281 -23.14 23.88 -13.49
CA GLY A 281 -22.29 24.95 -12.94
C GLY A 281 -21.94 24.79 -11.46
N GLN A 282 -22.52 23.81 -10.76
CA GLN A 282 -22.35 23.67 -9.31
C GLN A 282 -21.15 22.79 -8.90
N HIS A 283 -20.71 21.88 -9.77
CA HIS A 283 -19.58 20.98 -9.49
C HIS A 283 -18.83 20.60 -10.77
N HIS A 284 -17.51 20.77 -10.78
CA HIS A 284 -16.67 20.57 -11.97
C HIS A 284 -16.82 19.16 -12.58
N ARG A 285 -16.85 18.10 -11.76
CA ARG A 285 -17.03 16.72 -12.26
C ARG A 285 -18.42 16.45 -12.85
N PHE A 286 -19.46 17.09 -12.31
CA PHE A 286 -20.82 16.95 -12.83
C PHE A 286 -20.96 17.69 -14.16
N ASP A 287 -20.37 18.89 -14.25
CA ASP A 287 -20.32 19.69 -15.48
C ASP A 287 -19.55 19.03 -16.61
N ALA A 288 -18.46 18.34 -16.27
CA ALA A 288 -17.71 17.53 -17.23
C ALA A 288 -18.59 16.47 -17.88
N ILE A 289 -19.67 16.02 -17.25
CA ILE A 289 -20.47 14.88 -17.70
C ILE A 289 -21.75 15.32 -18.39
N VAL A 290 -22.33 16.42 -17.93
CA VAL A 290 -23.33 17.17 -18.72
C VAL A 290 -22.76 17.49 -20.11
N ARG A 291 -21.45 17.75 -20.20
CA ARG A 291 -20.77 18.21 -21.43
C ARG A 291 -19.88 17.15 -22.12
N GLY A 292 -19.59 16.03 -21.49
CA GLY A 292 -18.77 14.94 -22.06
C GLY A 292 -17.26 15.08 -22.04
N THR A 293 -16.69 15.86 -21.13
CA THR A 293 -15.25 16.10 -20.98
C THR A 293 -14.57 15.13 -20.00
N GLY A 294 -15.05 13.89 -19.92
CA GLY A 294 -14.44 12.83 -19.10
C GLY A 294 -13.27 12.14 -19.81
N PRO A 295 -12.52 11.25 -19.11
CA PRO A 295 -11.30 10.60 -19.62
C PRO A 295 -11.50 9.66 -20.83
N LYS A 296 -12.74 9.47 -21.30
CA LYS A 296 -13.08 8.84 -22.58
C LYS A 296 -13.83 9.87 -23.45
N GLU A 297 -13.09 10.63 -24.25
CA GLU A 297 -13.55 11.81 -25.02
C GLU A 297 -14.58 11.53 -26.15
N GLN A 298 -15.19 10.35 -26.25
CA GLN A 298 -15.79 9.92 -27.52
C GLN A 298 -17.25 10.33 -27.76
N VAL A 299 -18.00 10.86 -26.78
CA VAL A 299 -19.47 10.97 -26.95
C VAL A 299 -20.15 12.26 -26.46
N GLY A 300 -19.42 13.27 -25.99
CA GLY A 300 -20.05 14.59 -25.69
C GLY A 300 -21.07 14.60 -24.55
N GLY A 301 -21.07 13.56 -23.69
CA GLY A 301 -21.82 13.50 -22.44
C GLY A 301 -23.33 13.40 -22.63
N LEU A 302 -24.09 13.83 -21.63
CA LEU A 302 -25.56 13.79 -21.65
C LEU A 302 -26.19 14.64 -22.77
N GLN A 303 -25.53 15.74 -23.16
CA GLN A 303 -25.94 16.52 -24.33
C GLN A 303 -25.76 15.74 -25.64
N GLY A 304 -24.66 14.98 -25.73
CA GLY A 304 -24.40 14.03 -26.81
C GLY A 304 -25.47 12.94 -26.87
N PHE A 305 -25.90 12.41 -25.73
CA PHE A 305 -26.99 11.42 -25.66
C PHE A 305 -28.28 11.93 -26.30
N VAL A 306 -28.75 13.13 -25.94
CA VAL A 306 -29.98 13.70 -26.53
C VAL A 306 -29.83 13.87 -28.04
N THR A 307 -28.64 14.26 -28.50
CA THR A 307 -28.34 14.44 -29.93
C THR A 307 -28.37 13.10 -30.67
N VAL A 308 -27.77 12.06 -30.09
CA VAL A 308 -27.75 10.70 -30.63
C VAL A 308 -29.15 10.10 -30.64
N LEU A 309 -29.96 10.37 -29.61
CA LEU A 309 -31.36 9.96 -29.55
C LEU A 309 -32.19 10.59 -30.67
N ASP A 310 -32.02 11.90 -30.91
CA ASP A 310 -32.70 12.61 -31.99
C ASP A 310 -32.28 12.09 -33.38
N GLU A 311 -31.00 11.74 -33.54
CA GLU A 311 -30.52 11.11 -34.76
C GLU A 311 -31.09 9.70 -34.93
N PHE A 312 -31.10 8.91 -33.86
CA PHE A 312 -31.66 7.56 -33.85
C PHE A 312 -33.15 7.55 -34.21
N ALA A 313 -33.92 8.49 -33.65
CA ALA A 313 -35.34 8.69 -33.99
C ALA A 313 -35.55 8.99 -35.48
N LYS A 314 -34.70 9.84 -36.07
CA LYS A 314 -34.76 10.18 -37.49
C LYS A 314 -34.44 8.98 -38.38
N VAL A 315 -33.41 8.21 -38.03
CA VAL A 315 -32.99 7.03 -38.81
C VAL A 315 -34.04 5.91 -38.72
N LEU A 316 -34.65 5.70 -37.55
CA LEU A 316 -35.75 4.74 -37.38
C LEU A 316 -37.05 5.15 -38.09
N ALA A 317 -37.25 6.44 -38.37
CA ALA A 317 -38.41 6.95 -39.08
C ALA A 317 -38.31 6.80 -40.61
N ALA A 318 -37.13 6.51 -41.15
CA ALA A 318 -36.93 6.24 -42.56
C ALA A 318 -37.56 4.90 -42.97
N ASP A 319 -38.11 4.82 -44.18
CA ASP A 319 -38.71 3.61 -44.74
C ASP A 319 -38.06 3.26 -46.09
N PRO A 320 -37.20 2.21 -46.17
CA PRO A 320 -36.72 1.38 -45.05
C PRO A 320 -35.62 2.09 -44.22
N PRO A 321 -35.46 1.72 -42.92
CA PRO A 321 -34.42 2.28 -42.08
C PRO A 321 -33.02 1.84 -42.51
N ASP A 322 -32.03 2.72 -42.37
CA ASP A 322 -30.61 2.39 -42.61
C ASP A 322 -30.12 1.47 -41.48
N VAL A 323 -30.12 0.17 -41.75
CA VAL A 323 -29.79 -0.89 -40.79
C VAL A 323 -28.43 -0.65 -40.14
N GLN A 324 -27.42 -0.25 -40.92
CA GLN A 324 -26.08 -0.06 -40.39
C GLN A 324 -26.02 1.15 -39.45
N ARG A 325 -26.67 2.25 -39.84
CA ARG A 325 -26.72 3.44 -39.00
C ARG A 325 -27.55 3.24 -37.73
N VAL A 326 -28.65 2.49 -37.79
CA VAL A 326 -29.46 2.11 -36.61
C VAL A 326 -28.60 1.34 -35.61
N MET A 327 -27.82 0.36 -36.07
CA MET A 327 -27.00 -0.46 -35.18
C MET A 327 -25.81 0.30 -34.58
N GLU A 328 -25.20 1.22 -35.33
CA GLU A 328 -24.17 2.12 -34.81
C GLU A 328 -24.71 3.02 -33.69
N LEU A 329 -25.83 3.70 -33.94
CA LEU A 329 -26.44 4.60 -32.96
C LEU A 329 -26.95 3.85 -31.73
N LYS A 330 -27.50 2.63 -31.89
CA LYS A 330 -27.85 1.75 -30.78
C LYS A 330 -26.63 1.44 -29.90
N LYS A 331 -25.49 1.02 -30.49
CA LYS A 331 -24.27 0.74 -29.72
C LYS A 331 -23.77 1.96 -28.95
N LEU A 332 -23.88 3.14 -29.55
CA LEU A 332 -23.45 4.39 -28.94
C LEU A 332 -24.36 4.77 -27.75
N LEU A 333 -25.67 4.54 -27.85
CA LEU A 333 -26.62 4.70 -26.73
C LEU A 333 -26.34 3.71 -25.58
N LEU A 334 -25.90 2.48 -25.88
CA LEU A 334 -25.51 1.48 -24.87
C LEU A 334 -24.20 1.87 -24.15
N ALA A 335 -23.18 2.32 -24.90
CA ALA A 335 -21.92 2.79 -24.31
C ALA A 335 -22.13 3.98 -23.35
N LEU A 336 -23.06 4.89 -23.69
CA LEU A 336 -23.41 6.02 -22.84
C LEU A 336 -24.06 5.63 -21.50
N LYS A 337 -24.79 4.49 -21.45
CA LYS A 337 -25.30 3.94 -20.19
C LYS A 337 -24.15 3.48 -19.30
N GLU A 338 -23.18 2.75 -19.86
CA GLU A 338 -22.01 2.29 -19.11
C GLU A 338 -21.23 3.47 -18.52
N ASP A 339 -21.05 4.56 -19.29
CA ASP A 339 -20.40 5.78 -18.82
C ASP A 339 -21.21 6.48 -17.71
N ALA A 340 -22.55 6.51 -17.81
CA ALA A 340 -23.42 7.09 -16.78
C ALA A 340 -23.45 6.26 -15.50
N ASP A 341 -23.47 4.93 -15.59
CA ASP A 341 -23.41 4.02 -14.44
C ASP A 341 -22.05 4.12 -13.75
N ALA A 342 -20.96 4.17 -14.52
CA ALA A 342 -19.61 4.40 -14.00
C ALA A 342 -19.52 5.75 -13.26
N PHE A 343 -20.25 6.77 -13.71
CA PHE A 343 -20.30 8.06 -13.04
C PHE A 343 -21.10 8.04 -11.74
N THR A 344 -22.29 7.46 -11.74
CA THR A 344 -23.11 7.30 -10.53
C THR A 344 -22.30 6.54 -9.47
N ASP A 345 -21.61 5.49 -9.89
CA ASP A 345 -20.65 4.77 -9.06
C ASP A 345 -19.52 5.67 -8.58
N MET A 346 -18.94 6.50 -9.46
CA MET A 346 -17.93 7.47 -9.07
C MET A 346 -18.46 8.43 -8.00
N LEU A 347 -19.64 9.03 -8.14
CA LEU A 347 -20.19 9.95 -7.13
C LEU A 347 -20.42 9.26 -5.78
N LYS A 348 -20.93 8.02 -5.81
CA LYS A 348 -21.17 7.21 -4.60
C LYS A 348 -19.86 6.76 -3.95
N LYS A 349 -18.80 6.55 -4.73
CA LYS A 349 -17.48 6.08 -4.26
C LYS A 349 -16.45 7.21 -4.01
N ALA A 350 -16.68 8.43 -4.54
CA ALA A 350 -15.70 9.53 -4.70
C ALA A 350 -15.08 10.18 -3.46
N PRO A 351 -15.66 10.23 -2.26
CA PRO A 351 -15.02 10.94 -1.15
C PRO A 351 -14.04 10.08 -0.36
N GLY A 352 -14.10 8.76 -0.53
CA GLY A 352 -13.34 7.81 0.31
C GLY A 352 -11.94 7.49 -0.20
N GLN A 353 -11.56 7.95 -1.39
CA GLN A 353 -10.27 7.64 -2.01
C GLN A 353 -9.54 8.96 -2.34
N ARG A 354 -8.81 9.46 -1.34
CA ARG A 354 -7.84 10.54 -1.53
C ARG A 354 -6.71 10.02 -2.43
N LYS A 355 -6.53 10.63 -3.60
CA LYS A 355 -5.49 10.22 -4.56
C LYS A 355 -4.09 10.63 -4.11
N ILE A 356 -3.14 9.77 -4.44
CA ILE A 356 -1.71 10.03 -4.29
C ILE A 356 -1.14 10.21 -5.70
N GLY A 357 -0.71 11.43 -6.00
CA GLY A 357 -0.05 11.75 -7.26
C GLY A 357 1.44 11.41 -7.18
N PHE A 358 1.99 10.73 -8.18
CA PHE A 358 3.43 10.55 -8.34
C PHE A 358 3.92 11.48 -9.45
N VAL A 359 4.88 12.34 -9.14
CA VAL A 359 5.53 13.16 -10.16
C VAL A 359 6.39 12.25 -11.03
N CYS A 360 6.16 12.26 -12.34
CA CYS A 360 6.92 11.44 -13.30
C CYS A 360 7.44 12.28 -14.47
N GLY A 361 8.62 11.95 -14.99
CA GLY A 361 9.28 12.63 -16.11
C GLY A 361 10.79 12.88 -15.94
N HIS A 362 11.38 12.65 -14.77
CA HIS A 362 12.74 13.10 -14.41
C HIS A 362 13.63 11.93 -13.91
N GLY A 363 13.34 10.71 -14.36
CA GLY A 363 14.14 9.51 -14.05
C GLY A 363 13.91 8.92 -12.66
N GLU A 364 12.88 9.37 -11.94
CA GLU A 364 12.37 8.79 -10.69
C GLU A 364 11.72 7.42 -10.85
N PHE A 365 11.41 6.80 -9.70
CA PHE A 365 10.48 5.68 -9.65
C PHE A 365 9.06 6.14 -10.01
N CYS A 366 8.54 5.64 -11.13
CA CYS A 366 7.18 5.93 -11.59
C CYS A 366 6.40 4.61 -11.76
N PRO A 367 5.47 4.24 -10.85
CA PRO A 367 4.80 2.95 -10.85
C PRO A 367 3.64 2.86 -11.85
N PHE A 368 3.83 3.38 -13.07
CA PHE A 368 2.79 3.44 -14.09
C PHE A 368 3.33 2.97 -15.44
N PRO A 369 2.60 2.09 -16.17
CA PRO A 369 2.89 1.80 -17.56
C PRO A 369 2.96 3.07 -18.40
N SER A 370 3.86 3.12 -19.38
CA SER A 370 3.90 4.24 -20.32
C SER A 370 2.80 4.10 -21.37
N ASP A 371 2.10 5.20 -21.60
CA ASP A 371 1.06 5.41 -22.61
C ASP A 371 1.65 5.66 -24.00
N LYS A 372 2.93 6.04 -24.06
CA LYS A 372 3.64 6.35 -25.31
C LYS A 372 4.41 5.12 -25.80
N PRO A 373 4.25 4.71 -27.06
CA PRO A 373 5.06 3.63 -27.61
C PRO A 373 6.53 4.07 -27.73
N VAL A 374 7.47 3.15 -27.46
CA VAL A 374 8.91 3.44 -27.60
C VAL A 374 9.26 3.85 -29.04
N ILE A 375 8.58 3.26 -30.02
CA ILE A 375 8.78 3.51 -31.45
C ILE A 375 7.46 3.97 -32.04
N ASP A 376 7.50 5.09 -32.77
CA ASP A 376 6.33 5.59 -33.49
C ASP A 376 5.80 4.50 -34.46
N PRO A 377 4.49 4.20 -34.46
CA PRO A 377 3.91 3.15 -35.31
C PRO A 377 4.16 3.34 -36.80
N LYS A 378 4.26 4.57 -37.30
CA LYS A 378 4.57 4.86 -38.71
C LYS A 378 6.03 4.52 -39.02
N ILE A 379 6.95 4.84 -38.11
CA ILE A 379 8.37 4.49 -38.24
C ILE A 379 8.53 2.97 -38.17
N ALA A 380 7.85 2.31 -37.24
CA ALA A 380 7.84 0.85 -37.11
C ALA A 380 7.38 0.15 -38.40
N GLY A 381 6.28 0.63 -39.01
CA GLY A 381 5.78 0.10 -40.29
C GLY A 381 6.74 0.27 -41.47
N MET A 382 7.44 1.41 -41.54
CA MET A 382 8.44 1.66 -42.59
C MET A 382 9.71 0.82 -42.39
N MET A 383 10.20 0.70 -41.15
CA MET A 383 11.38 -0.10 -40.81
C MET A 383 11.15 -1.60 -41.02
N GLY A 384 9.93 -2.06 -40.71
CA GLY A 384 9.56 -3.46 -40.82
C GLY A 384 9.54 -4.01 -42.25
N GLN A 385 9.24 -3.19 -43.24
CA GLN A 385 9.09 -3.67 -44.63
C GLN A 385 10.42 -3.80 -45.38
N GLN A 386 11.51 -3.23 -44.87
CA GLN A 386 12.74 -3.04 -45.66
C GLN A 386 13.93 -3.93 -45.24
N ASN A 387 13.94 -4.51 -44.02
CA ASN A 387 15.06 -5.34 -43.55
C ASN A 387 14.65 -6.33 -42.43
N PRO A 388 14.97 -7.64 -42.55
CA PRO A 388 14.72 -8.64 -41.50
C PRO A 388 15.34 -8.32 -40.13
N ILE A 389 16.43 -7.55 -40.09
CA ILE A 389 17.08 -7.12 -38.85
C ILE A 389 16.22 -6.10 -38.10
N HIS A 390 15.56 -5.18 -38.83
CA HIS A 390 14.68 -4.18 -38.24
C HIS A 390 13.40 -4.80 -37.68
N GLN A 391 12.85 -5.83 -38.33
CA GLN A 391 11.71 -6.59 -37.80
C GLN A 391 12.05 -7.25 -36.47
N ARG A 392 13.18 -7.98 -36.40
CA ARG A 392 13.64 -8.60 -35.16
C ARG A 392 13.89 -7.58 -34.04
N PHE A 393 14.41 -6.40 -34.38
CA PHE A 393 14.55 -5.32 -33.41
C PHE A 393 13.20 -4.85 -32.88
N LEU A 394 12.26 -4.57 -33.78
CA LEU A 394 10.93 -4.10 -33.43
C LEU A 394 10.22 -5.12 -32.53
N ASP A 395 10.31 -6.40 -32.86
CA ASP A 395 9.76 -7.49 -32.04
C ASP A 395 10.35 -7.49 -30.63
N VAL A 396 11.69 -7.37 -30.50
CA VAL A 396 12.37 -7.33 -29.19
C VAL A 396 12.00 -6.07 -28.41
N ALA A 397 11.94 -4.91 -29.06
CA ALA A 397 11.59 -3.65 -28.42
C ALA A 397 10.14 -3.68 -27.91
N LEU A 398 9.19 -4.18 -28.71
CA LEU A 398 7.79 -4.34 -28.32
C LEU A 398 7.64 -5.37 -27.19
N GLN A 399 8.32 -6.51 -27.28
CA GLN A 399 8.31 -7.52 -26.22
C GLN A 399 8.86 -6.95 -24.90
N LEU A 400 9.96 -6.20 -24.96
CA LEU A 400 10.56 -5.59 -23.78
C LEU A 400 9.67 -4.47 -23.21
N GLN A 401 9.08 -3.63 -24.05
CA GLN A 401 8.10 -2.62 -23.64
C GLN A 401 6.92 -3.29 -22.92
N GLN A 402 6.37 -4.37 -23.48
CA GLN A 402 5.28 -5.11 -22.86
C GLN A 402 5.70 -5.71 -21.52
N GLN A 403 6.92 -6.26 -21.43
CA GLN A 403 7.46 -6.79 -20.18
C GLN A 403 7.61 -5.70 -19.11
N VAL A 404 8.16 -4.53 -19.44
CA VAL A 404 8.32 -3.41 -18.51
C VAL A 404 6.94 -2.91 -18.05
N ASN A 405 5.99 -2.73 -18.97
CA ASN A 405 4.64 -2.31 -18.63
C ASN A 405 3.91 -3.33 -17.74
N GLN A 406 4.11 -4.64 -17.94
CA GLN A 406 3.57 -5.67 -17.06
C GLN A 406 4.17 -5.61 -15.66
N ILE A 407 5.49 -5.38 -15.55
CA ILE A 407 6.16 -5.19 -14.25
C ILE A 407 5.58 -3.96 -13.55
N LEU A 408 5.48 -2.83 -14.25
CA LEU A 408 4.96 -1.58 -13.69
C LEU A 408 3.49 -1.72 -13.27
N ALA A 409 2.65 -2.37 -14.07
CA ALA A 409 1.27 -2.67 -13.69
C ALA A 409 1.19 -3.58 -12.46
N GLY A 410 2.04 -4.61 -12.38
CA GLY A 410 2.14 -5.50 -11.22
C GLY A 410 2.59 -4.76 -9.95
N ILE A 411 3.55 -3.85 -10.07
CA ILE A 411 3.99 -2.98 -8.96
C ILE A 411 2.86 -2.04 -8.56
N SER A 412 2.23 -1.36 -9.53
CA SER A 412 1.11 -0.43 -9.28
C SER A 412 -0.01 -1.11 -8.50
N ASN A 413 -0.45 -2.27 -9.02
CA ASN A 413 -1.54 -3.02 -8.42
C ASN A 413 -1.14 -3.63 -7.07
N GLY A 414 -0.07 -4.40 -7.02
CA GLY A 414 0.31 -5.13 -5.80
C GLY A 414 0.80 -4.24 -4.65
N LEU A 415 1.48 -3.12 -4.96
CA LEU A 415 2.04 -2.22 -3.95
C LEU A 415 1.04 -1.13 -3.54
N PHE A 416 0.18 -0.66 -4.43
CA PHE A 416 -0.72 0.45 -4.15
C PHE A 416 -2.20 0.05 -4.22
N THR A 417 -2.70 -0.37 -5.39
CA THR A 417 -4.14 -0.62 -5.60
C THR A 417 -4.71 -1.70 -4.66
N ASP A 418 -4.03 -2.84 -4.54
CA ASP A 418 -4.42 -3.96 -3.66
C ASP A 418 -4.30 -3.60 -2.18
N LYS A 419 -3.51 -2.57 -1.84
CA LYS A 419 -3.40 -1.99 -0.50
C LYS A 419 -4.36 -0.82 -0.29
N ASP A 420 -5.27 -0.64 -1.24
CA ASP A 420 -6.28 0.41 -1.34
C ASP A 420 -5.75 1.85 -1.38
N PHE A 421 -4.56 2.06 -1.94
CA PHE A 421 -4.11 3.40 -2.32
C PHE A 421 -4.58 3.70 -3.75
N ASP A 422 -5.28 4.81 -3.92
CA ASP A 422 -5.62 5.35 -5.25
C ASP A 422 -4.45 6.22 -5.70
N VAL A 423 -3.79 5.84 -6.80
CA VAL A 423 -2.54 6.44 -7.25
C VAL A 423 -2.66 6.91 -8.70
N GLU A 424 -2.08 8.06 -8.99
CA GLU A 424 -2.14 8.66 -10.33
C GLU A 424 -0.77 9.24 -10.75
N LYS A 425 -0.49 9.19 -12.05
CA LYS A 425 0.68 9.83 -12.65
C LYS A 425 0.44 11.33 -12.79
N VAL A 426 1.35 12.15 -12.27
CA VAL A 426 1.27 13.62 -12.32
C VAL A 426 2.37 14.19 -13.23
N ASP A 427 1.94 14.99 -14.20
CA ASP A 427 2.81 15.84 -15.03
C ASP A 427 2.85 17.25 -14.40
N ALA A 428 3.94 17.55 -13.67
CA ALA A 428 4.10 18.82 -12.99
C ALA A 428 4.33 20.01 -13.94
N SER A 429 4.44 19.81 -15.26
CA SER A 429 4.50 20.92 -16.22
C SER A 429 3.16 21.66 -16.33
N GLN A 430 2.09 21.07 -15.79
CA GLN A 430 0.72 21.57 -15.76
C GLN A 430 0.23 21.71 -14.31
N THR A 431 -0.91 22.37 -14.16
CA THR A 431 -1.53 22.55 -12.84
C THR A 431 -1.96 21.22 -12.24
N ILE A 432 -1.44 20.95 -11.03
CA ILE A 432 -1.77 19.74 -10.27
C ILE A 432 -3.20 19.84 -9.72
N GLY A 433 -4.05 18.89 -10.07
CA GLY A 433 -5.47 18.85 -9.71
C GLY A 433 -5.74 18.83 -8.21
N ASP A 434 -6.85 19.44 -7.79
CA ASP A 434 -7.26 19.52 -6.38
C ASP A 434 -7.77 18.18 -5.81
N ASP A 435 -7.96 17.17 -6.66
CA ASP A 435 -8.30 15.80 -6.22
C ASP A 435 -7.10 15.01 -5.69
N ILE A 436 -5.88 15.49 -5.95
CA ILE A 436 -4.65 14.92 -5.40
C ILE A 436 -4.45 15.44 -3.97
N SER A 437 -4.42 14.53 -3.00
CA SER A 437 -4.23 14.91 -1.58
C SER A 437 -2.76 14.88 -1.15
N ALA A 438 -1.98 14.00 -1.78
CA ALA A 438 -0.56 13.85 -1.53
C ALA A 438 0.19 13.75 -2.85
N LEU A 439 1.35 14.39 -2.92
CA LEU A 439 2.26 14.33 -4.06
C LEU A 439 3.55 13.63 -3.62
N VAL A 440 3.98 12.63 -4.40
CA VAL A 440 5.18 11.83 -4.14
C VAL A 440 6.22 12.15 -5.20
N ILE A 441 7.41 12.57 -4.76
CA ILE A 441 8.60 12.77 -5.56
C ILE A 441 9.61 11.71 -5.14
N TRP A 442 9.86 10.70 -5.98
CA TRP A 442 10.56 9.48 -5.57
C TRP A 442 11.88 9.23 -6.31
N GLY A 443 12.96 9.79 -5.76
CA GLY A 443 14.32 9.56 -6.26
C GLY A 443 14.55 10.16 -7.65
N PRO A 444 14.19 11.43 -7.90
CA PRO A 444 14.39 12.07 -9.20
C PRO A 444 15.87 12.09 -9.56
N ARG A 445 16.15 11.82 -10.83
CA ARG A 445 17.52 11.70 -11.37
C ARG A 445 17.90 12.89 -12.26
N GLU A 446 16.92 13.63 -12.75
CA GLU A 446 17.08 14.77 -13.65
C GLU A 446 16.48 16.05 -13.02
N LYS A 447 16.71 17.21 -13.64
CA LYS A 447 16.30 18.52 -13.11
C LYS A 447 14.86 18.85 -13.47
N TYR A 448 14.13 19.41 -12.51
CA TYR A 448 12.85 20.06 -12.73
C TYR A 448 13.03 21.43 -13.36
N SER A 449 12.16 21.76 -14.31
CA SER A 449 12.03 23.10 -14.86
C SER A 449 11.44 24.08 -13.83
N PRO A 450 11.64 25.40 -14.00
CA PRO A 450 11.03 26.39 -13.13
C PRO A 450 9.50 26.30 -13.06
N ARG A 451 8.83 25.89 -14.15
CA ARG A 451 7.37 25.70 -14.16
C ARG A 451 6.94 24.52 -13.29
N GLU A 452 7.66 23.41 -13.34
CA GLU A 452 7.36 22.24 -12.52
C GLU A 452 7.57 22.51 -11.04
N LEU A 453 8.67 23.17 -10.68
CA LEU A 453 8.92 23.61 -9.30
C LEU A 453 7.82 24.58 -8.81
N TYR A 454 7.31 25.44 -9.70
CA TYR A 454 6.21 26.33 -9.36
C TYR A 454 4.90 25.58 -9.07
N GLU A 455 4.55 24.59 -9.88
CA GLU A 455 3.31 23.82 -9.66
C GLU A 455 3.38 22.97 -8.39
N ILE A 456 4.55 22.40 -8.09
CA ILE A 456 4.81 21.68 -6.84
C ILE A 456 4.71 22.64 -5.63
N ASP A 457 5.30 23.84 -5.72
CA ASP A 457 5.18 24.87 -4.67
C ASP A 457 3.71 25.28 -4.46
N GLN A 458 2.97 25.56 -5.54
CA GLN A 458 1.57 25.95 -5.44
C GLN A 458 0.69 24.84 -4.88
N PHE A 459 0.99 23.57 -5.17
CA PHE A 459 0.32 22.43 -4.54
C PHE A 459 0.51 22.43 -3.02
N LEU A 460 1.73 22.68 -2.53
CA LEU A 460 2.00 22.82 -1.10
C LEU A 460 1.24 24.02 -0.50
N MET A 461 1.24 25.17 -1.18
CA MET A 461 0.51 26.37 -0.74
C MET A 461 -1.01 26.16 -0.70
N ARG A 462 -1.55 25.24 -1.51
CA ARG A 462 -2.96 24.87 -1.47
C ARG A 462 -3.35 24.02 -0.26
N GLY A 463 -2.38 23.57 0.55
CA GLY A 463 -2.58 22.67 1.69
C GLY A 463 -2.28 21.20 1.36
N GLY A 464 -1.73 20.94 0.17
CA GLY A 464 -1.29 19.61 -0.23
C GLY A 464 -0.17 19.07 0.65
N THR A 465 -0.01 17.75 0.64
CA THR A 465 1.11 17.09 1.34
C THR A 465 2.14 16.59 0.34
N ILE A 466 3.40 16.96 0.51
CA ILE A 466 4.48 16.50 -0.37
C ILE A 466 5.36 15.51 0.40
N LEU A 467 5.58 14.35 -0.20
CA LEU A 467 6.55 13.35 0.22
C LEU A 467 7.72 13.34 -0.77
N VAL A 468 8.91 13.71 -0.29
CA VAL A 468 10.14 13.66 -1.08
C VAL A 468 11.01 12.53 -0.56
N LEU A 469 11.28 11.54 -1.41
CA LEU A 469 12.29 10.52 -1.14
C LEU A 469 13.49 10.82 -2.03
N ALA A 470 14.50 11.46 -1.46
CA ALA A 470 15.65 11.93 -2.23
C ALA A 470 16.71 10.84 -2.37
N ASP A 471 17.30 10.73 -3.56
CA ASP A 471 18.49 9.93 -3.83
C ASP A 471 19.55 10.86 -4.41
N ASN A 472 20.63 11.10 -3.67
CA ASN A 472 21.76 11.88 -4.15
C ASN A 472 22.79 11.04 -4.92
N PHE A 473 22.66 9.71 -4.86
CA PHE A 473 23.62 8.79 -5.43
C PHE A 473 22.95 7.60 -6.13
N ASP A 474 23.51 7.15 -7.24
CA ASP A 474 23.26 5.82 -7.80
C ASP A 474 24.39 4.87 -7.38
N VAL A 475 24.02 3.76 -6.75
CA VAL A 475 24.97 2.76 -6.23
C VAL A 475 24.71 1.42 -6.91
N SER A 476 25.74 0.86 -7.55
CA SER A 476 25.69 -0.46 -8.17
C SER A 476 26.90 -1.31 -7.77
N LEU A 477 26.66 -2.50 -7.22
CA LEU A 477 27.72 -3.44 -6.82
C LEU A 477 28.01 -4.53 -7.85
N SER A 478 27.02 -4.86 -8.67
CA SER A 478 27.16 -5.82 -9.76
C SER A 478 26.18 -5.47 -10.85
N SER A 479 26.67 -5.35 -12.07
CA SER A 479 25.90 -5.03 -13.26
C SER A 479 26.56 -5.66 -14.48
N PHE A 480 25.78 -5.87 -15.52
CA PHE A 480 26.31 -6.08 -16.85
C PHE A 480 26.87 -4.74 -17.37
N SER A 481 28.15 -4.71 -17.75
CA SER A 481 28.79 -3.52 -18.35
C SER A 481 28.22 -3.25 -19.74
N GLU A 482 27.65 -2.05 -19.92
CA GLU A 482 27.14 -1.61 -21.21
C GLU A 482 28.25 -1.51 -22.26
N GLU A 483 29.45 -1.04 -21.88
CA GLU A 483 30.61 -0.90 -22.76
C GLU A 483 31.11 -2.25 -23.26
N ALA A 484 31.17 -3.25 -22.37
CA ALA A 484 31.53 -4.62 -22.73
C ALA A 484 30.52 -5.20 -23.72
N ILE A 485 29.22 -4.90 -23.55
CA ILE A 485 28.15 -5.35 -24.44
C ILE A 485 28.22 -4.68 -25.80
N LYS A 486 28.40 -3.36 -25.85
CA LYS A 486 28.60 -2.60 -27.10
C LYS A 486 29.82 -3.12 -27.87
N ALA A 487 30.90 -3.47 -27.16
CA ALA A 487 32.12 -4.01 -27.77
C ALA A 487 31.98 -5.45 -28.32
N MET A 488 31.00 -6.23 -27.85
CA MET A 488 30.78 -7.62 -28.28
C MET A 488 30.02 -7.76 -29.61
N GLY A 489 29.42 -6.69 -30.11
CA GLY A 489 28.63 -6.69 -31.34
C GLY A 489 27.28 -7.43 -31.22
N PRO A 490 26.49 -7.48 -32.31
CA PRO A 490 25.05 -7.77 -32.27
C PRO A 490 24.64 -9.23 -31.97
N PHE A 491 25.57 -10.18 -31.82
CA PHE A 491 25.25 -11.62 -31.80
C PHE A 491 25.92 -12.44 -30.68
N ASN A 492 26.45 -11.81 -29.62
CA ASN A 492 26.94 -12.56 -28.46
C ASN A 492 25.92 -12.52 -27.31
N PRO A 493 25.19 -13.62 -27.04
CA PRO A 493 24.09 -13.63 -26.08
C PRO A 493 24.54 -13.72 -24.61
N ASN A 494 25.85 -13.81 -24.33
CA ASN A 494 26.33 -14.00 -22.96
C ASN A 494 27.14 -12.80 -22.47
N PRO A 495 26.47 -11.74 -21.98
CA PRO A 495 27.14 -10.73 -21.19
C PRO A 495 27.57 -11.36 -19.87
N ASN A 496 28.88 -11.49 -19.66
CA ASN A 496 29.37 -11.87 -18.33
C ASN A 496 29.01 -10.74 -17.36
N ILE A 497 28.41 -11.08 -16.21
CA ILE A 497 28.24 -10.13 -15.11
C ILE A 497 29.64 -9.63 -14.74
N THR A 498 29.85 -8.34 -14.94
CA THR A 498 31.07 -7.67 -14.52
C THR A 498 30.85 -7.09 -13.13
N ASN A 499 31.86 -7.16 -12.27
CA ASN A 499 31.87 -6.24 -11.13
C ASN A 499 32.31 -4.90 -11.72
N ASP A 500 31.34 -4.11 -12.17
CA ASP A 500 31.62 -2.77 -12.65
C ASP A 500 32.32 -2.01 -11.52
N PHE A 501 33.54 -1.55 -11.78
CA PHE A 501 34.46 -1.11 -10.72
C PHE A 501 33.93 0.17 -10.05
N ASN A 502 33.21 0.01 -8.92
CA ASN A 502 32.76 1.07 -8.00
C ASN A 502 31.83 2.14 -8.63
N ALA A 503 30.67 1.75 -9.16
CA ALA A 503 29.68 2.73 -9.63
C ALA A 503 28.93 3.36 -8.44
N LEU A 504 29.55 4.39 -7.87
CA LEU A 504 28.90 5.43 -7.08
C LEU A 504 28.86 6.70 -7.94
N ALA A 505 27.69 7.05 -8.46
CA ALA A 505 27.51 8.25 -9.28
C ALA A 505 26.63 9.27 -8.54
N ALA A 506 27.07 10.53 -8.49
CA ALA A 506 26.23 11.60 -7.98
C ALA A 506 25.03 11.86 -8.91
N VAL A 507 23.88 12.13 -8.31
CA VAL A 507 22.65 12.49 -9.01
C VAL A 507 22.54 14.01 -9.05
N ASP A 508 22.32 14.58 -10.22
CA ASP A 508 22.09 16.02 -10.41
C ASP A 508 20.60 16.31 -10.55
N ASN A 509 19.88 16.15 -9.44
CA ASN A 509 18.53 16.70 -9.26
C ASN A 509 18.66 18.08 -8.60
N ASN A 510 17.84 19.04 -9.02
CA ASN A 510 17.77 20.38 -8.42
C ASN A 510 16.74 20.44 -7.29
N LEU A 511 16.58 19.35 -6.52
CA LEU A 511 15.67 19.32 -5.37
C LEU A 511 16.03 20.37 -4.32
N ASP A 512 17.31 20.74 -4.23
CA ASP A 512 17.78 21.81 -3.35
C ASP A 512 17.06 23.15 -3.63
N GLU A 513 16.70 23.43 -4.89
CA GLU A 513 15.95 24.64 -5.28
C GLU A 513 14.51 24.65 -4.74
N LEU A 514 13.91 23.46 -4.56
CA LEU A 514 12.58 23.29 -3.97
C LEU A 514 12.63 23.34 -2.45
N LEU A 515 13.62 22.68 -1.83
CA LEU A 515 13.66 22.43 -0.38
C LEU A 515 14.28 23.57 0.42
N SER A 516 15.31 24.23 -0.10
CA SER A 516 16.03 25.31 0.60
C SER A 516 15.13 26.49 1.01
N PRO A 517 14.17 26.96 0.17
CA PRO A 517 13.23 28.01 0.55
C PRO A 517 12.36 27.68 1.77
N TYR A 518 12.17 26.39 2.06
CA TYR A 518 11.42 25.91 3.22
C TYR A 518 12.33 25.60 4.43
N GLY A 519 13.62 25.93 4.34
CA GLY A 519 14.59 25.78 5.43
C GLY A 519 15.22 24.39 5.52
N ILE A 520 15.05 23.53 4.50
CA ILE A 520 15.61 22.18 4.48
C ILE A 520 16.88 22.19 3.63
N GLU A 521 18.01 21.84 4.24
CA GLU A 521 19.29 21.62 3.58
C GLU A 521 19.54 20.11 3.48
N LEU A 522 19.44 19.56 2.26
CA LEU A 522 19.77 18.16 1.98
C LEU A 522 21.26 18.08 1.65
N ASN A 523 22.05 17.45 2.52
CA ASN A 523 23.48 17.33 2.28
C ASN A 523 23.74 16.32 1.16
N ARG A 524 24.75 16.58 0.31
CA ARG A 524 25.20 15.62 -0.71
C ARG A 524 26.23 14.64 -0.14
N ASP A 525 25.92 14.08 1.02
CA ASP A 525 26.77 13.10 1.70
C ASP A 525 26.21 11.67 1.63
N LEU A 526 27.06 10.68 1.86
CA LEU A 526 26.63 9.32 2.16
C LEU A 526 26.84 9.04 3.64
N VAL A 527 25.77 8.70 4.34
CA VAL A 527 25.81 8.23 5.72
C VAL A 527 26.25 6.77 5.75
N VAL A 528 27.28 6.51 6.53
CA VAL A 528 27.89 5.19 6.74
C VAL A 528 27.75 4.82 8.20
N ASP A 529 27.08 3.72 8.51
CA ASP A 529 26.91 3.25 9.89
C ASP A 529 27.57 1.86 10.06
N PRO A 530 28.75 1.76 10.69
CA PRO A 530 29.44 0.49 10.87
C PRO A 530 28.75 -0.46 11.86
N VAL A 531 27.82 0.02 12.68
CA VAL A 531 27.20 -0.77 13.77
C VAL A 531 25.73 -1.05 13.51
N ASN A 532 24.95 -0.03 13.17
CA ASN A 532 23.52 -0.13 12.88
C ASN A 532 23.30 -0.16 11.37
N ASN A 533 23.55 -1.32 10.76
CA ASN A 533 23.34 -1.55 9.34
C ASN A 533 22.56 -2.82 9.05
N ALA A 534 21.95 -2.83 7.87
CA ALA A 534 21.28 -3.99 7.30
C ALA A 534 22.23 -4.80 6.43
N ARG A 535 21.71 -5.91 5.88
CA ARG A 535 22.47 -6.82 5.03
C ARG A 535 22.17 -6.59 3.56
N ILE A 536 23.20 -6.79 2.74
CA ILE A 536 23.10 -6.84 1.28
C ILE A 536 23.30 -8.26 0.80
N THR A 537 22.55 -8.69 -0.21
CA THR A 537 22.65 -10.03 -0.80
C THR A 537 23.47 -9.97 -2.08
N LEU A 538 24.63 -10.65 -2.12
CA LEU A 538 25.53 -10.64 -3.29
C LEU A 538 25.69 -12.04 -3.90
N PRO A 539 25.87 -12.16 -5.23
CA PRO A 539 26.26 -13.41 -5.86
C PRO A 539 27.60 -13.92 -5.29
N HIS A 540 27.64 -15.20 -4.92
CA HIS A 540 28.81 -15.84 -4.34
C HIS A 540 29.05 -17.20 -4.98
N SER A 541 30.28 -17.48 -5.41
CA SER A 541 30.65 -18.77 -5.99
C SER A 541 31.57 -19.56 -5.06
N VAL A 542 31.19 -20.80 -4.76
CA VAL A 542 31.98 -21.70 -3.91
C VAL A 542 32.52 -22.83 -4.79
N ARG A 543 33.85 -22.93 -4.86
CA ARG A 543 34.51 -24.04 -5.55
C ARG A 543 34.67 -25.23 -4.60
N LYS A 544 33.93 -26.32 -4.85
CA LYS A 544 34.09 -27.61 -4.16
C LYS A 544 34.74 -28.61 -5.12
N GLY A 545 36.06 -28.77 -5.03
CA GLY A 545 36.83 -29.62 -5.95
C GLY A 545 36.84 -29.08 -7.38
N ARG A 546 36.38 -29.87 -8.36
CA ARG A 546 36.23 -29.45 -9.76
C ARG A 546 34.88 -28.75 -10.05
N MET A 547 33.94 -28.74 -9.10
CA MET A 547 32.65 -28.08 -9.27
C MET A 547 32.66 -26.67 -8.69
N VAL A 548 32.05 -25.72 -9.42
CA VAL A 548 31.76 -24.36 -8.95
C VAL A 548 30.26 -24.27 -8.71
N ILE A 549 29.86 -24.09 -7.45
CA ILE A 549 28.46 -23.88 -7.07
C ILE A 549 28.25 -22.38 -6.99
N ARG A 550 27.36 -21.84 -7.83
CA ARG A 550 26.92 -20.45 -7.76
C ARG A 550 25.73 -20.36 -6.81
N GLY A 551 25.76 -19.40 -5.90
CA GLY A 551 24.67 -19.08 -4.98
C GLY A 551 24.71 -17.60 -4.60
N THR A 552 24.03 -17.25 -3.52
CA THR A 552 24.08 -15.90 -2.93
C THR A 552 24.56 -15.99 -1.50
N LYS A 553 25.13 -14.89 -0.99
CA LYS A 553 25.53 -14.74 0.40
C LYS A 553 25.18 -13.33 0.87
N ASP A 554 24.71 -13.23 2.11
CA ASP A 554 24.41 -11.97 2.76
C ASP A 554 25.63 -11.43 3.51
N PHE A 555 25.83 -10.11 3.45
CA PHE A 555 26.90 -9.39 4.15
C PHE A 555 26.32 -8.18 4.88
N ASP A 556 26.75 -7.93 6.10
CA ASP A 556 26.48 -6.66 6.81
C ASP A 556 27.07 -5.51 5.96
N TYR A 557 26.28 -4.46 5.70
CA TYR A 557 26.60 -3.44 4.70
C TYR A 557 26.35 -2.02 5.22
N PRO A 558 27.40 -1.24 5.57
CA PRO A 558 27.26 -0.02 6.36
C PRO A 558 26.61 1.16 5.62
N LEU A 559 26.41 1.07 4.30
CA LEU A 559 25.61 2.04 3.54
C LEU A 559 24.11 1.69 3.51
N LEU A 560 23.69 0.56 4.08
CA LEU A 560 22.28 0.26 4.36
C LEU A 560 21.97 0.60 5.82
N THR A 561 22.01 1.90 6.15
CA THR A 561 21.80 2.40 7.51
C THR A 561 20.51 1.86 8.10
N PHE A 562 20.58 1.18 9.23
CA PHE A 562 19.41 0.66 9.94
C PHE A 562 19.06 1.59 11.11
N ALA A 563 18.23 2.58 10.84
CA ALA A 563 17.83 3.58 11.80
C ALA A 563 16.85 3.02 12.85
N ARG A 564 17.04 3.40 14.11
CA ARG A 564 16.15 3.09 15.26
C ARG A 564 15.87 4.30 16.14
N GLU A 565 16.67 5.35 15.97
CA GLU A 565 16.52 6.63 16.64
C GLU A 565 15.40 7.41 15.96
N PHE A 566 14.20 7.27 16.49
CA PHE A 566 12.98 7.87 15.95
C PHE A 566 12.39 8.91 16.90
N ASP A 567 11.74 9.92 16.34
CA ASP A 567 10.85 10.78 17.12
C ASP A 567 9.61 9.98 17.56
N ARG A 568 9.67 9.43 18.77
CA ARG A 568 8.58 8.64 19.36
C ARG A 568 7.31 9.45 19.66
N SER A 569 7.35 10.77 19.54
CA SER A 569 6.14 11.60 19.60
C SER A 569 5.38 11.63 18.27
N ASN A 570 6.05 11.35 17.14
CA ASN A 570 5.47 11.48 15.82
C ASN A 570 4.85 10.17 15.32
N ILE A 571 3.59 10.26 14.88
CA ILE A 571 2.78 9.13 14.42
C ILE A 571 3.36 8.35 13.22
N VAL A 572 4.20 8.98 12.40
CA VAL A 572 4.77 8.33 11.20
C VAL A 572 5.79 7.25 11.58
N VAL A 573 6.53 7.46 12.66
CA VAL A 573 7.73 6.66 13.00
C VAL A 573 7.71 6.06 14.41
N ARG A 574 6.86 6.56 15.33
CA ARG A 574 6.92 6.18 16.76
C ARG A 574 6.83 4.70 17.05
N SER A 575 6.16 3.98 16.18
CA SER A 575 5.84 2.56 16.24
C SER A 575 6.66 1.71 15.29
N LEU A 576 7.49 2.33 14.45
CA LEU A 576 8.50 1.59 13.71
C LEU A 576 9.55 1.08 14.71
N PRO A 577 9.93 -0.20 14.68
CA PRO A 577 11.01 -0.73 15.50
C PRO A 577 12.39 -0.47 14.89
N GLY A 578 12.44 -0.30 13.57
CA GLY A 578 13.61 0.10 12.82
C GLY A 578 13.25 0.33 11.35
N LEU A 579 14.12 1.00 10.61
CA LEU A 579 13.96 1.25 9.19
C LEU A 579 15.32 1.20 8.52
N THR A 580 15.45 0.37 7.49
CA THR A 580 16.62 0.43 6.62
C THR A 580 16.46 1.59 5.64
N MET A 581 17.44 2.49 5.61
CA MET A 581 17.56 3.61 4.68
C MET A 581 18.81 3.42 3.82
N PRO A 582 18.69 2.71 2.68
CA PRO A 582 19.80 2.50 1.75
C PRO A 582 20.35 3.82 1.21
N PHE A 583 21.67 3.93 1.17
CA PHE A 583 22.40 5.03 0.52
C PHE A 583 21.95 6.43 0.99
N SER A 584 21.64 6.53 2.29
CA SER A 584 21.02 7.72 2.86
C SER A 584 21.97 8.91 2.89
N SER A 585 21.45 10.09 2.55
CA SER A 585 22.04 11.39 2.83
C SER A 585 21.47 12.00 4.10
N SER A 586 22.28 12.81 4.78
CA SER A 586 21.87 13.59 5.94
C SER A 586 21.18 14.89 5.53
N MET A 587 20.41 15.46 6.45
CA MET A 587 19.73 16.74 6.24
C MET A 587 19.75 17.60 7.49
N LYS A 588 19.59 18.91 7.29
CA LYS A 588 19.46 19.90 8.36
C LYS A 588 18.23 20.76 8.13
N PHE A 589 17.69 21.28 9.22
CA PHE A 589 16.61 22.24 9.18
C PHE A 589 17.03 23.55 9.84
N ALA A 590 16.80 24.66 9.13
CA ALA A 590 16.91 26.01 9.63
C ALA A 590 15.68 26.80 9.16
N ALA A 591 14.77 27.12 10.09
CA ALA A 591 13.54 27.82 9.76
C ALA A 591 13.83 29.15 9.03
N PRO A 592 13.19 29.40 7.86
CA PRO A 592 13.32 30.67 7.16
C PRO A 592 12.92 31.86 8.06
N GLU A 593 13.63 32.98 7.92
CA GLU A 593 13.39 34.17 8.74
C GLU A 593 11.94 34.68 8.58
N GLY A 594 11.24 34.86 9.69
CA GLY A 594 9.84 35.29 9.72
C GLY A 594 8.79 34.22 9.38
N SER A 595 9.20 32.95 9.24
CA SER A 595 8.28 31.82 9.07
C SER A 595 7.88 31.18 10.40
N GLU A 596 6.65 30.64 10.46
CA GLU A 596 6.15 29.86 11.60
C GLU A 596 6.32 28.35 11.35
N LEU A 597 7.35 27.97 10.59
CA LEU A 597 7.62 26.58 10.26
C LEU A 597 8.22 25.84 11.46
N THR A 598 7.69 24.65 11.70
CA THR A 598 8.15 23.71 12.73
C THR A 598 8.65 22.45 12.04
N ALA A 599 9.81 21.95 12.48
CA ALA A 599 10.37 20.69 11.97
C ALA A 599 10.48 19.66 13.10
N SER A 600 10.12 18.42 12.77
CA SER A 600 10.32 17.23 13.60
C SER A 600 11.34 16.33 12.88
N GLU A 601 12.45 16.06 13.56
CA GLU A 601 13.50 15.14 13.09
C GLU A 601 13.04 13.69 13.32
N LEU A 602 12.33 13.14 12.33
CA LEU A 602 11.65 11.86 12.46
C LEU A 602 12.61 10.69 12.65
N ILE A 603 13.69 10.66 11.86
CA ILE A 603 14.60 9.52 11.79
C ILE A 603 16.03 10.02 11.86
N LYS A 604 16.83 9.42 12.74
CA LYS A 604 18.26 9.67 12.84
C LYS A 604 19.06 8.38 12.68
N SER A 605 20.30 8.53 12.22
CA SER A 605 21.29 7.45 12.21
C SER A 605 21.72 7.08 13.64
N GLY A 606 22.50 6.01 13.78
CA GLY A 606 23.18 5.72 15.03
C GLY A 606 24.22 6.79 15.40
N PRO A 607 24.61 6.87 16.69
CA PRO A 607 25.64 7.81 17.16
C PRO A 607 27.05 7.49 16.66
N GLU A 608 27.28 6.30 16.11
CA GLU A 608 28.55 5.85 15.54
C GLU A 608 28.63 6.06 14.02
N ALA A 609 27.58 6.62 13.42
CA ALA A 609 27.55 6.88 11.99
C ALA A 609 28.48 8.02 11.59
N ALA A 610 28.99 7.95 10.36
CA ALA A 610 29.80 8.97 9.72
C ALA A 610 29.12 9.47 8.44
N GLY A 611 29.01 10.80 8.28
CA GLY A 611 28.56 11.43 7.03
C GLY A 611 29.76 11.77 6.14
N ILE A 612 29.82 11.19 4.93
CA ILE A 612 30.89 11.43 3.95
C ILE A 612 30.42 12.46 2.93
N LEU A 613 30.84 13.73 3.09
CA LEU A 613 30.37 14.90 2.31
C LEU A 613 30.71 14.89 0.82
N GLU A 614 31.71 14.11 0.40
CA GLU A 614 32.12 14.04 -1.01
C GLU A 614 32.49 12.60 -1.41
N PRO A 615 31.53 11.68 -1.50
CA PRO A 615 31.87 10.31 -1.84
C PRO A 615 32.08 10.17 -3.37
N ALA A 616 31.70 11.19 -4.16
CA ALA A 616 31.77 11.23 -5.63
C ALA A 616 32.90 12.11 -6.23
N THR A 617 33.66 12.92 -5.45
CA THR A 617 34.84 13.68 -5.96
C THR A 617 36.05 12.79 -6.24
N LEU A 618 35.80 11.52 -6.54
CA LEU A 618 36.76 10.51 -6.92
C LEU A 618 36.59 10.14 -8.41
N PRO A 619 36.87 11.05 -9.38
CA PRO A 619 37.38 10.55 -10.64
C PRO A 619 38.61 9.68 -10.34
N ILE A 620 38.83 8.63 -11.13
CA ILE A 620 39.57 7.43 -10.75
C ILE A 620 41.10 7.68 -10.60
N SER A 621 41.45 8.36 -9.50
CA SER A 621 42.75 8.89 -9.05
C SER A 621 43.33 10.02 -9.93
N GLU A 622 44.07 11.01 -9.42
CA GLU A 622 45.18 10.94 -8.44
C GLU A 622 44.99 11.80 -7.18
N GLY A 623 45.20 11.20 -5.98
CA GLY A 623 45.48 11.95 -4.74
C GLY A 623 44.82 11.50 -3.42
N GLY A 624 43.80 10.63 -3.42
CA GLY A 624 43.11 10.19 -2.19
C GLY A 624 42.56 8.75 -2.26
N GLU A 625 42.37 8.11 -1.09
CA GLU A 625 41.79 6.75 -1.00
C GLU A 625 40.27 6.77 -1.26
N LYS A 626 39.80 5.92 -2.18
CA LYS A 626 38.37 5.81 -2.51
C LYS A 626 37.57 5.02 -1.46
N LEU A 627 36.28 5.34 -1.33
CA LEU A 627 35.32 4.45 -0.66
C LEU A 627 35.18 3.18 -1.51
N LYS A 628 35.57 2.02 -0.95
CA LYS A 628 35.40 0.71 -1.58
C LYS A 628 33.99 0.24 -1.26
N LEU A 629 33.24 -0.17 -2.27
CA LEU A 629 31.83 -0.53 -2.09
C LEU A 629 31.62 -2.03 -1.82
N LEU A 630 32.61 -2.89 -2.08
CA LEU A 630 32.45 -4.33 -1.87
C LEU A 630 32.79 -4.75 -0.43
N PRO A 631 32.06 -5.73 0.14
CA PRO A 631 32.46 -6.40 1.37
C PRO A 631 33.64 -7.39 1.13
N PRO A 632 34.53 -7.58 2.12
CA PRO A 632 34.52 -6.98 3.46
C PRO A 632 35.15 -5.58 3.54
N GLU A 633 35.80 -5.10 2.49
CA GLU A 633 36.63 -3.88 2.53
C GLU A 633 35.84 -2.63 2.91
N LEU A 634 34.60 -2.49 2.44
CA LEU A 634 33.71 -1.39 2.84
C LEU A 634 33.50 -1.34 4.36
N MET A 635 33.32 -2.51 4.99
CA MET A 635 33.09 -2.60 6.43
C MET A 635 34.34 -2.23 7.22
N GLU A 636 35.52 -2.69 6.76
CA GLU A 636 36.80 -2.32 7.36
C GLU A 636 37.05 -0.81 7.27
N GLN A 637 36.75 -0.19 6.12
CA GLN A 637 36.83 1.26 5.96
C GLN A 637 35.84 1.98 6.88
N ALA A 638 34.58 1.54 6.94
CA ALA A 638 33.55 2.15 7.78
C ALA A 638 33.93 2.15 9.27
N GLN A 639 34.51 1.06 9.78
CA GLN A 639 34.97 0.96 11.17
C GLN A 639 36.15 1.88 11.49
N SER A 640 36.89 2.34 10.48
CA SER A 640 38.01 3.27 10.65
C SER A 640 37.62 4.75 10.59
N LEU A 641 36.38 5.06 10.17
CA LEU A 641 35.89 6.44 10.07
C LEU A 641 35.66 7.05 11.46
N ALA A 642 36.00 8.33 11.61
CA ALA A 642 35.62 9.07 12.81
C ALA A 642 34.12 9.32 12.81
N SER A 643 33.43 8.91 13.88
CA SER A 643 32.00 9.19 14.03
C SER A 643 31.75 10.70 14.15
N ASN A 644 30.73 11.17 13.45
CA ASN A 644 30.19 12.53 13.57
C ASN A 644 28.64 12.54 13.60
N GLY A 645 28.03 11.39 13.88
CA GLY A 645 26.58 11.25 14.06
C GLY A 645 26.09 11.64 15.45
N PRO A 646 24.77 11.49 15.72
CA PRO A 646 23.76 11.01 14.80
C PRO A 646 23.36 12.06 13.76
N HIS A 647 23.07 11.62 12.54
CA HIS A 647 22.62 12.45 11.43
C HIS A 647 21.11 12.34 11.25
N THR A 648 20.43 13.45 10.97
CA THR A 648 19.01 13.42 10.61
C THR A 648 18.87 12.88 9.19
N LEU A 649 18.07 11.82 9.04
CA LEU A 649 17.82 11.10 7.78
C LEU A 649 16.41 11.34 7.23
N ALA A 650 15.48 11.77 8.08
CA ALA A 650 14.14 12.19 7.66
C ALA A 650 13.62 13.35 8.52
N LEU A 651 12.95 14.30 7.86
CA LEU A 651 12.36 15.50 8.46
C LEU A 651 10.89 15.61 8.07
N MET A 652 10.04 15.97 9.03
CA MET A 652 8.69 16.45 8.79
C MET A 652 8.63 17.94 9.10
N VAL A 653 8.17 18.75 8.14
CA VAL A 653 7.96 20.19 8.31
C VAL A 653 6.47 20.50 8.19
N THR A 654 5.96 21.25 9.16
CA THR A 654 4.56 21.68 9.25
C THR A 654 4.46 23.13 9.68
N GLY A 655 3.36 23.79 9.31
CA GLY A 655 3.09 25.19 9.66
C GLY A 655 2.70 25.99 8.43
N LYS A 656 2.87 27.31 8.51
CA LYS A 656 2.55 28.21 7.41
C LYS A 656 3.77 28.42 6.51
N PHE A 657 3.78 27.76 5.37
CA PHE A 657 4.85 27.84 4.38
C PHE A 657 4.77 29.15 3.60
N PRO A 658 5.89 29.90 3.46
CA PRO A 658 6.00 30.92 2.42
C PRO A 658 6.26 30.25 1.06
N SER A 659 5.64 30.76 0.00
CA SER A 659 5.92 30.26 -1.36
C SER A 659 7.38 30.53 -1.75
N ALA A 660 8.05 29.53 -2.33
CA ALA A 660 9.39 29.65 -2.91
C ALA A 660 9.43 30.65 -4.09
N PHE A 661 8.26 30.99 -4.63
CA PHE A 661 8.05 31.94 -5.72
C PHE A 661 7.47 33.27 -5.24
N LYS A 662 7.35 33.52 -3.93
CA LYS A 662 6.90 34.82 -3.40
C LYS A 662 7.81 35.93 -3.92
N GLY A 663 7.22 36.91 -4.60
CA GLY A 663 7.95 38.05 -5.20
C GLY A 663 8.74 37.73 -6.48
N LYS A 664 8.64 36.51 -7.03
CA LYS A 664 9.17 36.13 -8.35
C LYS A 664 8.07 36.20 -9.42
N ASP A 665 8.45 36.38 -10.67
CA ASP A 665 7.52 36.25 -11.79
C ASP A 665 7.04 34.79 -11.94
N GLU A 666 5.80 34.61 -12.36
CA GLU A 666 5.24 33.28 -12.62
C GLU A 666 5.90 32.67 -13.87
N PRO A 667 6.46 31.45 -13.79
CA PRO A 667 7.05 30.79 -14.95
C PRO A 667 6.01 30.53 -16.06
N PRO A 668 6.39 30.71 -17.34
CA PRO A 668 5.48 30.53 -18.47
C PRO A 668 4.99 29.09 -18.58
N GLU A 669 3.76 28.92 -19.05
CA GLU A 669 3.17 27.61 -19.30
C GLU A 669 3.74 26.92 -20.53
N VAL A 670 3.84 25.60 -20.46
CA VAL A 670 4.14 24.75 -21.61
C VAL A 670 2.84 24.54 -22.38
N LYS A 671 2.69 25.18 -23.54
CA LYS A 671 1.56 24.92 -24.45
C LYS A 671 1.74 23.53 -25.07
N LYS A 672 0.86 22.58 -24.77
CA LYS A 672 0.76 21.33 -25.55
C LYS A 672 0.02 21.64 -26.85
N GLU A 673 0.64 21.36 -27.99
CA GLU A 673 -0.02 21.36 -29.30
C GLU A 673 -0.92 20.12 -29.37
N GLU A 674 -2.20 20.25 -29.00
CA GLU A 674 -3.22 19.24 -29.30
C GLU A 674 -3.66 19.40 -30.76
N PRO A 675 -3.81 18.32 -31.56
CA PRO A 675 -4.37 18.43 -32.90
C PRO A 675 -5.81 18.95 -32.83
N GLU A 676 -6.09 20.08 -33.49
CA GLU A 676 -7.45 20.64 -33.59
C GLU A 676 -8.38 19.60 -34.24
N GLN A 677 -9.30 19.05 -33.44
CA GLN A 677 -10.41 18.25 -33.96
C GLN A 677 -11.49 19.21 -34.47
N GLU A 678 -11.66 19.30 -35.80
CA GLU A 678 -12.71 20.10 -36.42
C GLU A 678 -14.11 19.61 -35.99
N GLY A 679 -14.89 20.48 -35.32
CA GLY A 679 -16.30 20.24 -35.01
C GLY A 679 -16.70 20.30 -33.52
N MET A 680 -15.74 20.35 -32.59
CA MET A 680 -16.06 20.54 -31.16
C MET A 680 -16.11 22.03 -30.77
N PRO A 681 -17.03 22.43 -29.88
CA PRO A 681 -17.05 23.79 -29.35
C PRO A 681 -15.74 24.12 -28.62
N PRO A 682 -15.29 25.39 -28.64
CA PRO A 682 -14.02 25.78 -28.02
C PRO A 682 -14.00 25.42 -26.53
N LYS A 683 -12.97 24.68 -26.11
CA LYS A 683 -12.67 24.31 -24.72
C LYS A 683 -12.63 25.61 -23.89
N LYS A 684 -13.63 25.84 -23.04
CA LYS A 684 -13.58 26.98 -22.10
C LYS A 684 -12.44 26.73 -21.14
N GLU A 685 -11.54 27.71 -21.02
CA GLU A 685 -10.41 27.68 -20.09
C GLU A 685 -10.90 27.26 -18.69
N GLU A 686 -10.36 26.15 -18.18
CA GLU A 686 -10.55 25.77 -16.78
C GLU A 686 -10.10 26.93 -15.90
N LYS A 687 -10.93 27.28 -14.92
CA LYS A 687 -10.69 28.43 -14.05
C LYS A 687 -9.47 28.10 -13.18
N LYS A 688 -8.31 28.63 -13.58
CA LYS A 688 -7.03 28.37 -12.92
C LYS A 688 -7.11 28.68 -11.42
N PRO A 689 -6.54 27.84 -10.55
CA PRO A 689 -6.45 28.15 -9.13
C PRO A 689 -5.63 29.43 -8.94
N GLU A 690 -6.08 30.27 -8.01
CA GLU A 690 -5.43 31.54 -7.71
C GLU A 690 -4.05 31.29 -7.09
N ARG A 691 -3.04 32.03 -7.56
CA ARG A 691 -1.66 31.96 -7.05
C ARG A 691 -1.63 32.33 -5.56
N ARG A 692 -0.97 31.50 -4.77
CA ARG A 692 -0.76 31.69 -3.32
C ARG A 692 0.69 32.01 -3.01
N ASN A 693 0.89 33.01 -2.15
CA ASN A 693 2.22 33.38 -1.63
C ASN A 693 2.55 32.72 -0.29
N GLU A 694 1.58 32.04 0.33
CA GLU A 694 1.71 31.31 1.58
C GLU A 694 0.60 30.25 1.69
N GLY A 695 0.81 29.21 2.50
CA GLY A 695 -0.19 28.17 2.74
C GLY A 695 0.17 27.18 3.85
N GLU A 696 -0.81 26.40 4.30
CA GLU A 696 -0.67 25.43 5.40
C GLU A 696 -0.51 24.00 4.87
N GLY A 697 0.53 23.79 4.06
CA GLY A 697 0.90 22.48 3.54
C GLY A 697 1.60 21.60 4.56
N ARG A 698 2.00 20.40 4.14
CA ARG A 698 2.84 19.49 4.94
C ARG A 698 3.93 18.91 4.05
N LEU A 699 5.16 18.84 4.56
CA LEU A 699 6.31 18.35 3.81
C LEU A 699 7.02 17.27 4.61
N LEU A 700 7.23 16.10 4.02
CA LEU A 700 8.01 15.00 4.57
C LEU A 700 9.16 14.70 3.61
N VAL A 701 10.40 14.80 4.08
CA VAL A 701 11.61 14.57 3.28
C VAL A 701 12.39 13.42 3.89
N LEU A 702 12.76 12.45 3.07
CA LEU A 702 13.66 11.36 3.40
C LEU A 702 14.93 11.51 2.57
N GLY A 703 16.09 11.33 3.20
CA GLY A 703 17.39 11.36 2.53
C GLY A 703 17.71 10.07 1.78
N SER A 704 16.72 9.24 1.47
CA SER A 704 16.87 7.97 0.76
C SER A 704 15.61 7.69 -0.05
N ALA A 705 15.75 7.19 -1.27
CA ALA A 705 14.65 6.62 -2.07
C ALA A 705 14.26 5.20 -1.60
N LEU A 706 14.60 4.84 -0.36
CA LEU A 706 14.31 3.56 0.27
C LEU A 706 14.91 2.35 -0.47
N GLY A 707 15.93 2.63 -1.29
CA GLY A 707 16.62 1.63 -2.10
C GLY A 707 15.75 1.02 -3.19
N ILE A 708 14.62 1.60 -3.57
CA ILE A 708 13.85 1.13 -4.73
C ILE A 708 14.47 1.75 -5.99
N PRO A 709 15.11 0.97 -6.87
CA PRO A 709 15.74 1.51 -8.07
C PRO A 709 14.66 2.04 -9.03
N PRO A 710 14.90 3.19 -9.69
CA PRO A 710 13.94 3.76 -10.62
C PRO A 710 13.68 2.79 -11.79
N LEU A 711 12.41 2.67 -12.20
CA LEU A 711 12.01 1.92 -13.39
C LEU A 711 11.01 2.75 -14.17
N THR A 712 11.37 3.06 -15.42
CA THR A 712 10.47 3.69 -16.40
C THR A 712 10.78 3.12 -17.78
N LEU A 713 9.84 3.25 -18.71
CA LEU A 713 10.10 2.83 -20.08
C LEU A 713 11.21 3.69 -20.72
N GLU A 714 11.20 4.98 -20.41
CA GLU A 714 12.16 5.98 -20.88
C GLU A 714 13.58 5.69 -20.39
N SER A 715 13.74 5.26 -19.12
CA SER A 715 15.05 4.90 -18.57
C SER A 715 15.61 3.61 -19.18
N VAL A 716 14.75 2.61 -19.44
CA VAL A 716 15.15 1.35 -20.10
C VAL A 716 15.63 1.61 -21.54
N PHE A 717 14.94 2.48 -22.27
CA PHE A 717 15.23 2.79 -23.68
C PHE A 717 16.04 4.09 -23.89
N LYS A 718 16.62 4.66 -22.84
CA LYS A 718 17.42 5.90 -22.91
C LYS A 718 18.50 5.83 -24.00
N ASP A 719 18.67 6.89 -24.78
CA ASP A 719 19.63 7.01 -25.89
C ASP A 719 19.42 6.07 -27.09
N VAL A 720 18.44 5.15 -27.07
CA VAL A 720 18.14 4.28 -28.21
C VAL A 720 17.54 5.12 -29.33
N ASN A 721 18.23 5.18 -30.47
CA ASN A 721 17.78 5.89 -31.66
C ASN A 721 17.89 5.03 -32.93
N VAL A 722 17.28 5.48 -34.02
CA VAL A 722 17.25 4.75 -35.30
C VAL A 722 18.65 4.38 -35.82
N GLN A 723 19.68 5.17 -35.52
CA GLN A 723 21.06 4.90 -35.95
C GLN A 723 21.70 3.75 -35.15
N GLN A 724 21.55 3.70 -33.83
CA GLN A 724 22.01 2.56 -33.00
C GLN A 724 21.23 1.29 -33.31
N ILE A 725 19.95 1.44 -33.67
CA ILE A 725 19.10 0.33 -34.13
C ILE A 725 19.66 -0.27 -35.42
N THR A 726 20.14 0.55 -36.37
CA THR A 726 20.78 0.05 -37.60
C THR A 726 22.14 -0.63 -37.35
N GLN A 727 22.75 -0.39 -36.20
CA GLN A 727 24.03 -0.98 -35.77
C GLN A 727 23.86 -2.27 -34.94
N GLY A 728 22.61 -2.65 -34.62
CA GLY A 728 22.30 -3.92 -33.94
C GLY A 728 22.45 -3.89 -32.41
N GLU A 729 22.41 -2.72 -31.78
CA GLU A 729 22.56 -2.53 -30.31
C GLU A 729 21.28 -2.85 -29.50
N VAL A 730 20.49 -3.83 -29.97
CA VAL A 730 19.17 -4.20 -29.43
C VAL A 730 19.21 -4.77 -28.00
N LEU A 731 20.40 -5.21 -27.56
CA LEU A 731 20.60 -5.86 -26.27
C LEU A 731 20.73 -4.88 -25.10
N VAL A 732 21.04 -3.60 -25.35
CA VAL A 732 21.29 -2.61 -24.28
C VAL A 732 20.05 -2.37 -23.41
N PRO A 733 18.83 -2.20 -23.96
CA PRO A 733 17.61 -2.09 -23.14
C PRO A 733 17.34 -3.33 -22.28
N GLN A 734 17.56 -4.53 -22.82
CA GLN A 734 17.40 -5.78 -22.04
C GLN A 734 18.37 -5.81 -20.86
N VAL A 735 19.61 -5.41 -21.10
CA VAL A 735 20.69 -5.35 -20.09
C VAL A 735 20.36 -4.36 -18.98
N ARG A 736 19.80 -3.18 -19.31
CA ARG A 736 19.36 -2.22 -18.31
C ARG A 736 18.23 -2.76 -17.43
N LEU A 737 17.27 -3.46 -18.03
CA LEU A 737 16.22 -4.13 -17.26
C LEU A 737 16.80 -5.23 -16.34
N GLU A 738 17.77 -6.01 -16.83
CA GLU A 738 18.43 -7.02 -16.00
C GLU A 738 19.28 -6.39 -14.88
N ASN A 739 19.98 -5.28 -15.14
CA ASN A 739 20.69 -4.50 -14.11
C ASN A 739 19.73 -3.98 -13.03
N TRP A 740 18.55 -3.49 -13.43
CA TRP A 740 17.51 -3.09 -12.49
C TRP A 740 17.06 -4.27 -11.59
N LYS A 741 16.83 -5.45 -12.17
CA LYS A 741 16.50 -6.67 -11.40
C LYS A 741 17.62 -7.09 -10.44
N ILE A 742 18.88 -6.95 -10.85
CA ILE A 742 20.04 -7.25 -9.99
C ILE A 742 20.06 -6.28 -8.79
N LYS A 743 19.94 -4.98 -9.02
CA LYS A 743 19.88 -3.96 -7.96
C LYS A 743 18.75 -4.24 -6.97
N LEU A 744 17.55 -4.55 -7.46
CA LEU A 744 16.41 -4.91 -6.63
C LEU A 744 16.69 -6.15 -5.75
N ASN A 745 17.30 -7.19 -6.32
CA ASN A 745 17.62 -8.41 -5.58
C ASN A 745 18.71 -8.20 -4.53
N GLN A 746 19.67 -7.30 -4.76
CA GLN A 746 20.72 -6.98 -3.79
C GLN A 746 20.13 -6.43 -2.48
N LEU A 747 19.07 -5.62 -2.60
CA LEU A 747 18.42 -4.92 -1.48
C LEU A 747 17.21 -5.67 -0.91
N ARG A 748 16.93 -6.89 -1.39
CA ARG A 748 15.76 -7.68 -0.96
C ARG A 748 15.68 -7.85 0.56
N ALA A 749 16.81 -8.03 1.24
CA ALA A 749 16.85 -8.19 2.69
C ALA A 749 16.43 -6.91 3.45
N ALA A 750 16.60 -5.73 2.85
CA ALA A 750 16.20 -4.45 3.44
C ALA A 750 14.69 -4.19 3.31
N TYR A 751 14.04 -4.69 2.25
CA TYR A 751 12.65 -4.32 1.94
C TYR A 751 11.59 -4.83 2.92
N GLY A 752 11.91 -5.81 3.77
CA GLY A 752 10.99 -6.35 4.77
C GLY A 752 10.47 -5.27 5.73
N GLU A 753 11.33 -4.34 6.14
CA GLU A 753 10.99 -3.23 7.05
C GLU A 753 10.55 -1.96 6.28
N THR A 754 11.08 -1.78 5.08
CA THR A 754 10.90 -0.56 4.27
C THR A 754 9.49 -0.41 3.70
N ILE A 755 8.90 -1.49 3.16
CA ILE A 755 7.56 -1.42 2.53
C ILE A 755 6.47 -1.04 3.54
N PRO A 756 6.40 -1.64 4.75
CA PRO A 756 5.43 -1.21 5.77
C PRO A 756 5.61 0.26 6.20
N ALA A 757 6.86 0.72 6.36
CA ALA A 757 7.14 2.11 6.73
C ALA A 757 6.68 3.09 5.64
N MET A 758 6.90 2.75 4.37
CA MET A 758 6.40 3.51 3.23
C MET A 758 4.86 3.62 3.27
N PHE A 759 4.14 2.53 3.55
CA PHE A 759 2.68 2.60 3.68
C PHE A 759 2.23 3.51 4.82
N ASN A 760 2.95 3.55 5.94
CA ASN A 760 2.65 4.49 7.03
C ASN A 760 2.84 5.95 6.59
N MET A 761 3.87 6.23 5.80
CA MET A 761 4.13 7.57 5.24
C MET A 761 3.03 7.97 4.25
N LEU A 762 2.61 7.05 3.37
CA LEU A 762 1.52 7.30 2.41
C LEU A 762 0.17 7.52 3.12
N ASP A 763 -0.17 6.71 4.12
CA ASP A 763 -1.38 6.90 4.93
C ASP A 763 -1.36 8.26 5.65
N TRP A 764 -0.23 8.64 6.24
CA TRP A 764 -0.07 9.97 6.82
C TRP A 764 -0.22 11.08 5.77
N ALA A 765 0.33 10.87 4.57
CA ALA A 765 0.31 11.85 3.49
C ALA A 765 -1.13 12.14 3.03
N VAL A 766 -1.99 11.13 2.95
CA VAL A 766 -3.44 11.31 2.68
C VAL A 766 -4.25 11.69 3.93
N GLN A 767 -3.59 12.16 4.99
CA GLN A 767 -4.14 12.57 6.28
C GLN A 767 -4.95 11.49 7.02
N ARG A 768 -4.58 10.22 6.84
CA ARG A 768 -5.08 9.08 7.62
C ARG A 768 -4.17 8.77 8.81
N ALA A 769 -3.80 9.82 9.55
CA ALA A 769 -2.93 9.76 10.72
C ALA A 769 -3.34 8.67 11.73
N ALA A 770 -4.64 8.54 11.98
CA ALA A 770 -5.22 7.52 12.86
C ALA A 770 -4.91 6.08 12.41
N LEU A 771 -4.85 5.83 11.10
CA LEU A 771 -4.59 4.51 10.54
C LEU A 771 -3.10 4.14 10.62
N ALA A 772 -2.20 5.11 10.45
CA ALA A 772 -0.76 4.91 10.71
C ALA A 772 -0.51 4.48 12.17
N GLU A 773 -1.20 5.10 13.13
CA GLU A 773 -1.47 4.64 14.52
C GLU A 773 -1.62 3.12 14.68
N ILE A 774 -2.57 2.58 13.95
CA ILE A 774 -3.07 1.24 14.20
C ILE A 774 -2.17 0.18 13.57
N ARG A 775 -1.62 0.43 12.36
CA ARG A 775 -0.75 -0.52 11.64
C ARG A 775 0.53 -0.84 12.43
N ALA A 776 1.23 0.23 12.74
CA ALA A 776 2.26 0.42 13.74
C ALA A 776 2.23 -0.48 14.99
N LYS A 777 1.07 -0.57 15.64
CA LYS A 777 0.91 -1.19 16.96
C LYS A 777 1.29 -2.67 16.98
N ASN A 778 1.05 -3.35 15.87
CA ASN A 778 1.21 -4.80 15.74
C ASN A 778 2.60 -5.21 15.23
N TYR A 779 3.47 -4.23 14.98
CA TYR A 779 4.80 -4.49 14.44
C TYR A 779 5.83 -4.60 15.59
N ALA A 780 6.01 -5.82 16.10
CA ALA A 780 7.00 -6.13 17.12
C ALA A 780 8.25 -6.78 16.51
N PHE A 781 9.03 -6.03 15.72
CA PHE A 781 10.41 -6.45 15.43
C PHE A 781 11.21 -6.26 16.72
N ARG A 782 11.66 -7.37 17.31
CA ARG A 782 12.51 -7.39 18.51
C ARG A 782 13.90 -7.88 18.11
N PRO A 783 14.71 -7.05 17.42
CA PRO A 783 16.06 -7.44 17.11
C PRO A 783 16.83 -7.60 18.42
N ILE A 784 17.63 -8.66 18.52
CA ILE A 784 18.55 -8.78 19.65
C ILE A 784 19.55 -7.63 19.50
N GLU A 785 19.61 -6.74 20.49
CA GLU A 785 20.61 -5.68 20.52
C GLU A 785 22.01 -6.31 20.44
N LYS A 786 22.82 -5.82 19.50
CA LYS A 786 24.24 -6.21 19.42
C LYS A 786 24.93 -5.57 20.63
N THR A 787 25.02 -6.29 21.74
CA THR A 787 25.80 -5.88 22.91
C THR A 787 27.28 -6.14 22.67
N GLU A 788 28.15 -5.48 23.42
CA GLU A 788 29.58 -5.77 23.46
C GLU A 788 29.84 -7.28 23.66
N GLU A 789 30.83 -7.83 22.94
CA GLU A 789 31.10 -9.28 22.93
C GLU A 789 31.30 -9.85 24.34
N ASP A 790 31.92 -9.08 25.24
CA ASP A 790 32.18 -9.51 26.61
C ASP A 790 30.90 -9.60 27.46
N THR A 791 29.94 -8.70 27.26
CA THR A 791 28.63 -8.75 27.90
C THR A 791 27.85 -9.96 27.41
N GLN A 792 27.88 -10.24 26.10
CA GLN A 792 27.22 -11.40 25.51
C GLN A 792 27.81 -12.71 26.06
N ARG A 793 29.14 -12.79 26.18
CA ARG A 793 29.83 -13.94 26.79
C ARG A 793 29.45 -14.10 28.26
N LEU A 794 29.42 -13.02 29.04
CA LEU A 794 29.02 -13.05 30.45
C LEU A 794 27.59 -13.56 30.62
N ILE A 795 26.63 -13.02 29.86
CA ILE A 795 25.22 -13.47 29.91
C ILE A 795 25.13 -14.94 29.51
N SER A 796 25.85 -15.36 28.47
CA SER A 796 25.88 -16.75 28.02
C SER A 796 26.42 -17.67 29.12
N TYR A 797 27.56 -17.34 29.73
CA TYR A 797 28.14 -18.13 30.82
C TYR A 797 27.29 -18.10 32.09
N ALA A 798 26.68 -16.96 32.43
CA ALA A 798 25.75 -16.83 33.55
C ALA A 798 24.49 -17.68 33.34
N THR A 799 24.01 -17.80 32.11
CA THR A 799 22.84 -18.64 31.79
C THR A 799 23.22 -20.11 31.80
N ILE A 800 24.35 -20.49 31.18
CA ILE A 800 24.85 -21.86 31.12
C ILE A 800 25.21 -22.38 32.52
N GLY A 801 25.86 -21.57 33.35
CA GLY A 801 26.29 -21.95 34.70
C GLY A 801 25.25 -21.67 35.79
N GLY A 802 24.57 -20.53 35.72
CA GLY A 802 23.71 -20.02 36.78
C GLY A 802 22.37 -20.74 36.91
N LEU A 803 21.72 -21.13 35.80
CA LEU A 803 20.45 -21.88 35.85
C LEU A 803 20.62 -23.27 36.49
N PRO A 804 21.61 -24.10 36.09
CA PRO A 804 21.90 -25.35 36.78
C PRO A 804 22.25 -25.13 38.26
N LEU A 805 23.03 -24.10 38.58
CA LEU A 805 23.40 -23.79 39.97
C LEU A 805 22.18 -23.40 40.82
N LEU A 806 21.27 -22.57 40.29
CA LEU A 806 20.00 -22.24 40.93
C LEU A 806 19.14 -23.48 41.17
N PHE A 807 19.10 -24.41 40.21
CA PHE A 807 18.36 -25.66 40.37
C PHE A 807 18.96 -26.56 41.46
N ILE A 808 20.30 -26.64 41.53
CA ILE A 808 21.01 -27.36 42.60
C ILE A 808 20.73 -26.72 43.95
N LEU A 809 20.85 -25.40 44.07
CA LEU A 809 20.58 -24.66 45.30
C LEU A 809 19.13 -24.83 45.76
N PHE A 810 18.17 -24.77 44.84
CA PHE A 810 16.76 -25.06 45.13
C PHE A 810 16.58 -26.50 45.62
N GLY A 811 17.21 -27.47 44.97
CA GLY A 811 17.19 -28.88 45.39
C GLY A 811 17.76 -29.08 46.79
N VAL A 812 18.87 -28.43 47.12
CA VAL A 812 19.49 -28.46 48.45
C VAL A 812 18.58 -27.81 49.51
N ALA A 813 18.02 -26.63 49.22
CA ALA A 813 17.09 -25.95 50.11
C ALA A 813 15.84 -26.81 50.37
N TRP A 814 15.26 -27.38 49.32
CA TRP A 814 14.12 -28.28 49.41
C TRP A 814 14.42 -29.55 50.21
N TRP A 815 15.61 -30.12 50.02
CA TRP A 815 16.08 -31.27 50.80
C TRP A 815 16.20 -30.93 52.28
N GLN A 816 16.79 -29.78 52.63
CA GLN A 816 16.90 -29.34 54.02
C GLN A 816 15.53 -29.11 54.67
N LEU A 817 14.59 -28.50 53.95
CA LEU A 817 13.21 -28.32 54.42
C LEU A 817 12.53 -29.67 54.71
N ARG A 818 12.69 -30.66 53.83
CA ARG A 818 12.18 -32.03 54.06
C ARG A 818 12.81 -32.69 55.28
N VAL A 819 14.13 -32.54 55.48
CA VAL A 819 14.83 -33.09 56.64
C VAL A 819 14.33 -32.45 57.94
N MET A 820 14.11 -31.13 57.96
CA MET A 820 13.53 -30.43 59.11
C MET A 820 12.11 -30.91 59.42
N GLN A 821 11.26 -31.09 58.40
CA GLN A 821 9.91 -31.62 58.57
C GLN A 821 9.95 -33.05 59.15
N ARG A 822 10.80 -33.93 58.61
CA ARG A 822 10.98 -35.31 59.13
C ARG A 822 11.48 -35.33 60.57
N ARG A 823 12.43 -34.45 60.93
CA ARG A 823 12.92 -34.31 62.31
C ARG A 823 11.82 -33.81 63.25
N SER A 824 10.97 -32.89 62.79
CA SER A 824 9.82 -32.41 63.58
C SER A 824 8.77 -33.51 63.81
N LEU A 825 8.51 -34.35 62.80
CA LEU A 825 7.62 -35.51 62.90
C LEU A 825 8.21 -36.58 63.81
N ALA A 826 9.51 -36.88 63.70
CA ALA A 826 10.20 -37.83 64.57
C ALA A 826 10.19 -37.40 66.05
N ARG A 827 10.35 -36.10 66.34
CA ARG A 827 10.22 -35.57 67.71
C ARG A 827 8.78 -35.72 68.23
N ARG A 828 7.76 -35.53 67.39
CA ARG A 828 6.35 -35.76 67.75
C ARG A 828 6.02 -37.23 67.98
N PHE A 829 6.59 -38.16 67.20
CA PHE A 829 6.44 -39.60 67.43
C PHE A 829 7.17 -40.08 68.68
N LYS A 830 8.34 -39.51 69.01
CA LYS A 830 9.03 -39.78 70.29
C LYS A 830 8.23 -39.28 71.49
N SER A 831 7.54 -38.14 71.40
CA SER A 831 6.66 -37.68 72.49
C SER A 831 5.37 -38.51 72.60
N ALA A 832 4.88 -39.08 71.49
CA ALA A 832 3.71 -39.97 71.48
C ALA A 832 4.03 -41.39 72.02
N ARG A 833 5.24 -41.93 71.79
CA ARG A 833 5.68 -43.22 72.39
C ARG A 833 5.91 -43.18 73.90
N GLY A 834 6.07 -41.99 74.49
CA GLY A 834 6.12 -41.79 75.94
C GLY A 834 4.76 -41.93 76.64
N GLN A 835 3.67 -42.09 75.89
CA GLN A 835 2.33 -42.36 76.41
C GLN A 835 1.85 -43.70 75.87
N THR A 836 2.30 -44.80 76.48
CA THR A 836 1.58 -46.08 76.42
C THR A 836 0.71 -46.19 77.68
N PRO A 837 -0.56 -46.62 77.56
CA PRO A 837 -1.49 -46.69 78.68
C PRO A 837 -1.15 -47.89 79.55
N LYS A 838 -1.09 -47.70 80.87
CA LYS A 838 -1.08 -48.81 81.83
C LYS A 838 -2.38 -49.59 81.69
N THR A 839 -2.27 -50.83 81.24
CA THR A 839 -3.29 -51.86 81.36
C THR A 839 -3.54 -52.17 82.84
N GLU A 840 -4.78 -52.05 83.27
CA GLU A 840 -5.30 -52.69 84.48
C GLU A 840 -5.43 -54.20 84.24
N ALA A 841 -4.83 -55.01 85.12
CA ALA A 841 -5.33 -56.31 85.51
C ALA A 841 -4.71 -56.69 86.86
N ARG A 842 -5.60 -56.92 87.85
CA ARG A 842 -5.47 -57.57 89.16
C ARG A 842 -4.10 -57.70 89.82
#